data_AF-A0A913ZY62-F1
#
_entry.id   AF-A0A913ZY62-F1
#
_cell.length_a   1.000
_cell.length_b   1.000
_cell.length_c   1.000
_cell.angle_alpha   90.00
_cell.angle_beta   90.00
_cell.angle_gamma   90.00
#
_symmetry.space_group_name_H-M   'P 1'
#
loop_
_entity.id
_entity.type
_entity.pdbx_description
1 polymer ?
#
loop_
_entity_poly.entity_id
_entity_poly.type
_entity_poly.pdbx_seq_one_letter_code
_entity_poly.pdbx_strand_id
1 'polypeptide(L)'
;MALSKDVADIENLLALNPRVLKHASVVTTKTTKGSRKHWKRNGPQACATCGDLDNNFDDIKHTTLSERAALKEAARCLKCADAPCQKSCPTQLDVKSFITSIANKNYYGASKAIFSDNPLGLTCGMVCPTSDLCVGGCNLHASEEGAINIGGLQQFATEVFKFMKIPQIRNPSLPPPDQLPESYHSKVALIGCGPASISCATFLARLGYTDLTIYEKEDYIGGLSSSEIPQFRLAYDVVSFEVDMMKDLGVKIELGKGLGDNGLTLQSLKDSGYEGVFLGIGLPQAKRIPIFERLTKEQGFYTSKDYLPVVAKASKAGMCSCKSQLPQLHGNVIVLGAGDTAFDCATSALRCGAKRVYIVFRKGFTTIRAVPEEMELAREERCEFMPFLSPRKVIMKADRITGLELCRTEQDENGKWVEDEEQTVRLKADYIISAFGSTLHDQQVKAAMSPIQFNSWGLPEVSPDTMQSSEPWIFCGGDLAGQANTTVESVNDGKTAAWYLHKYLQSLHGLPVSATPTLPKFYSPIDLVDLSTVICGLKFENPFGLASAPPTTSAAMIRRAFQAGWGFVVTKTFTLDKDIVTNVSPRIVRGTTSGHTFGPGQGSFLNIELVSEKTAAYWCRSVRELKDDFPEKIIIASIMCSYNKEDWVKLGKMAEDHGADALELNLSCPHGMGERGMGLACGQNPELVLNICRWVRENVKIPFFAKLTPNVTSIVEIARAAKNGGADGVTATNTVSGLMGIKGSSSAWPAVGKEQRTTYGGVSGNAIRPIALRAVSAIANALPGFPILATGGIDSADVGLQYLHGGAAALQVCSAVQNQDFTLIEDYLTGLKTLLYLESMDAFEHWDGQSPPTARHQKGKMVPKVADIVGKHLPSFGPYQQERIRRLADYKRKVAPLDATPDQSEEERSLNQPKKTIPTIREVIGRALDRIGTYGDLDNTQQVVALIDEEMCINCGKCYMTCNDNGYQAITFDPLTHLPHVTKDCTGCTLCVSVCPIIDCIKMVDRKTSYVPNRGVPLIASS
;
A
#
# COMPACT_ATOMS: atom_id res chain seq x y z
N MET A 1 -38.97 14.21 39.98
CA MET A 1 -37.64 14.53 39.41
C MET A 1 -37.80 15.58 38.33
N ALA A 2 -36.83 16.49 38.15
CA ALA A 2 -36.84 17.41 37.03
C ALA A 2 -36.38 16.66 35.77
N LEU A 3 -37.17 16.67 34.70
CA LEU A 3 -36.88 15.95 33.45
C LEU A 3 -35.57 16.41 32.77
N SER A 4 -35.23 17.67 32.96
CA SER A 4 -34.04 18.30 32.38
C SER A 4 -32.80 18.23 33.29
N LYS A 5 -32.80 17.33 34.27
CA LYS A 5 -31.65 17.08 35.14
C LYS A 5 -31.27 15.62 35.05
N ASP A 6 -29.98 15.39 34.89
CA ASP A 6 -29.42 14.05 34.99
C ASP A 6 -29.74 13.47 36.37
N VAL A 7 -30.12 12.20 36.39
CA VAL A 7 -30.22 11.44 37.63
C VAL A 7 -28.81 11.08 38.11
N ALA A 8 -28.66 10.76 39.40
CA ALA A 8 -27.36 10.51 40.01
C ALA A 8 -26.50 9.48 39.25
N ASP A 9 -27.11 8.43 38.69
CA ASP A 9 -26.39 7.43 37.90
C ASP A 9 -25.77 8.01 36.61
N ILE A 10 -26.49 8.92 35.95
CA ILE A 10 -26.00 9.62 34.77
C ILE A 10 -24.95 10.65 35.16
N GLU A 11 -25.16 11.40 36.25
CA GLU A 11 -24.14 12.32 36.78
C GLU A 11 -22.82 11.59 37.10
N ASN A 12 -22.91 10.38 37.67
CA ASN A 12 -21.75 9.52 37.94
C ASN A 12 -21.09 9.03 36.64
N LEU A 13 -21.87 8.61 35.64
CA LEU A 13 -21.36 8.21 34.34
C LEU A 13 -20.63 9.38 33.65
N LEU A 14 -21.12 10.61 33.80
CA LEU A 14 -20.54 11.83 33.25
C LEU A 14 -19.36 12.40 34.04
N ALA A 15 -18.84 11.68 35.05
CA ALA A 15 -17.78 12.17 35.93
C ALA A 15 -16.51 12.63 35.18
N LEU A 16 -16.13 11.94 34.10
CA LEU A 16 -14.96 12.25 33.27
C LEU A 16 -15.30 13.06 32.02
N ASN A 17 -16.56 13.44 31.82
CA ASN A 17 -16.95 14.22 30.65
C ASN A 17 -16.25 15.59 30.67
N PRO A 18 -15.69 16.05 29.53
CA PRO A 18 -15.00 17.34 29.48
C PRO A 18 -15.89 18.49 29.94
N ARG A 19 -15.37 19.31 30.85
CA ARG A 19 -16.05 20.51 31.36
C ARG A 19 -15.06 21.67 31.41
N VAL A 20 -15.54 22.87 31.10
CA VAL A 20 -14.72 24.09 31.19
C VAL A 20 -14.45 24.39 32.66
N LEU A 21 -13.18 24.39 33.06
CA LEU A 21 -12.76 24.76 34.40
C LEU A 21 -12.80 26.29 34.57
N LYS A 22 -13.44 26.75 35.65
CA LYS A 22 -13.56 28.20 35.96
C LYS A 22 -12.32 28.78 36.66
N HIS A 23 -11.42 27.91 37.12
CA HIS A 23 -10.22 28.29 37.87
C HIS A 23 -9.04 27.44 37.40
N ALA A 24 -7.83 27.93 37.64
CA ALA A 24 -6.62 27.14 37.45
C ALA A 24 -6.62 25.91 38.38
N SER A 25 -6.12 24.78 37.88
CA SER A 25 -5.96 23.57 38.68
C SER A 25 -4.76 23.67 39.63
N VAL A 26 -4.91 23.24 40.88
CA VAL A 26 -3.81 23.15 41.85
C VAL A 26 -3.45 21.68 42.07
N VAL A 27 -2.31 21.23 41.50
CA VAL A 27 -1.77 19.88 41.70
C VAL A 27 -0.28 20.00 41.98
N THR A 28 0.20 19.38 43.05
CA THR A 28 1.62 19.48 43.44
C THR A 28 2.52 18.74 42.43
N THR A 29 3.76 19.20 42.29
CA THR A 29 4.79 18.52 41.47
C THR A 29 4.98 17.06 41.90
N LYS A 30 4.88 16.76 43.21
CA LYS A 30 4.98 15.39 43.74
C LYS A 30 3.86 14.50 43.18
N THR A 31 2.62 14.98 43.21
CA THR A 31 1.46 14.26 42.67
C THR A 31 1.61 14.04 41.16
N THR A 32 1.99 15.09 40.42
CA THR A 32 2.21 15.02 38.97
C THR A 32 3.29 14.00 38.59
N LYS A 33 4.41 13.93 39.34
CA LYS A 33 5.45 12.91 39.14
C LYS A 33 4.94 11.48 39.37
N GLY A 34 4.04 11.29 40.33
CA GLY A 34 3.33 10.03 40.56
C GLY A 34 2.43 9.66 39.38
N SER A 35 1.52 10.55 39.01
CA SER A 35 0.55 10.34 37.92
C SER A 35 1.23 10.09 36.57
N ARG A 36 2.38 10.73 36.30
CA ARG A 36 3.14 10.51 35.06
C ARG A 36 3.54 9.04 34.85
N LYS A 37 3.77 8.27 35.92
CA LYS A 37 4.10 6.84 35.82
C LYS A 37 2.90 6.01 35.38
N HIS A 38 1.71 6.37 35.87
CA HIS A 38 0.46 5.68 35.53
C HIS A 38 0.11 5.80 34.06
N TRP A 39 0.32 6.96 33.44
CA TRP A 39 -0.10 7.23 32.05
C TRP A 39 1.00 7.02 30.99
N LYS A 40 2.14 6.43 31.37
CA LYS A 40 3.34 6.35 30.53
C LYS A 40 3.13 5.42 29.32
N ARG A 41 3.30 5.92 28.09
CA ARG A 41 3.16 5.14 26.84
C ARG A 41 4.49 4.71 26.22
N ASN A 42 5.44 5.63 26.12
CA ASN A 42 6.77 5.38 25.56
C ASN A 42 7.70 4.76 26.61
N GLY A 43 8.80 4.16 26.14
CA GLY A 43 9.82 3.59 27.00
C GLY A 43 10.30 4.57 28.09
N PRO A 44 10.52 4.12 29.33
CA PRO A 44 11.13 4.94 30.37
C PRO A 44 12.58 5.28 29.99
N GLN A 45 12.92 6.57 29.94
CA GLN A 45 14.30 7.05 29.73
C GLN A 45 15.27 6.61 30.84
N ALA A 46 14.75 6.33 32.05
CA ALA A 46 15.55 5.98 33.22
C ALA A 46 15.60 4.47 33.53
N CYS A 47 15.05 3.60 32.67
CA CYS A 47 15.15 2.15 32.87
C CYS A 47 16.43 1.63 32.23
N ALA A 48 17.36 1.16 33.07
CA ALA A 48 18.66 0.67 32.67
C ALA A 48 18.68 -0.81 32.25
N THR A 49 17.55 -1.51 32.35
CA THR A 49 17.45 -2.95 32.05
C THR A 49 16.58 -3.19 30.82
N CYS A 50 17.03 -4.09 29.94
CA CYS A 50 16.18 -4.67 28.90
C CYS A 50 15.00 -5.42 29.54
N GLY A 51 13.85 -5.43 28.87
CA GLY A 51 12.79 -6.39 29.20
C GLY A 51 13.25 -7.82 28.93
N ASP A 52 12.56 -8.80 29.50
CA ASP A 52 12.81 -10.21 29.17
C ASP A 52 12.32 -10.48 27.74
N LEU A 53 13.25 -10.79 26.84
CA LEU A 53 13.02 -11.07 25.41
C LEU A 53 13.35 -12.51 25.04
N ASP A 54 13.61 -13.37 26.02
CA ASP A 54 13.92 -14.77 25.80
C ASP A 54 12.81 -15.44 24.97
N ASN A 55 13.21 -16.10 23.88
CA ASN A 55 12.32 -16.72 22.90
C ASN A 55 11.25 -15.79 22.27
N ASN A 56 11.44 -14.47 22.28
CA ASN A 56 10.47 -13.53 21.70
C ASN A 56 10.85 -13.09 20.28
N PHE A 57 10.19 -13.69 19.29
CA PHE A 57 10.34 -13.39 17.86
C PHE A 57 9.16 -12.59 17.26
N ASP A 58 8.36 -11.92 18.09
CA ASP A 58 7.30 -11.03 17.59
C ASP A 58 7.90 -9.88 16.75
N ASP A 59 7.16 -9.41 15.74
CA ASP A 59 7.62 -8.33 14.85
C ASP A 59 8.00 -7.06 15.63
N ILE A 60 9.26 -6.63 15.52
CA ILE A 60 9.78 -5.42 16.19
C ILE A 60 9.86 -4.20 15.27
N LYS A 61 9.67 -4.34 13.96
CA LYS A 61 9.80 -3.24 13.00
C LYS A 61 8.93 -2.04 13.39
N HIS A 62 9.50 -0.83 13.29
CA HIS A 62 8.76 0.41 13.53
C HIS A 62 7.90 0.83 12.33
N THR A 63 8.17 0.24 11.17
CA THR A 63 7.56 0.57 9.88
C THR A 63 6.30 -0.22 9.57
N THR A 64 6.00 -1.33 10.27
CA THR A 64 4.78 -2.13 10.05
C THR A 64 3.50 -1.29 10.21
N LEU A 65 2.56 -1.40 9.26
CA LEU A 65 1.33 -0.60 9.22
C LEU A 65 0.08 -1.50 9.26
N SER A 66 -0.95 -1.07 10.00
CA SER A 66 -2.31 -1.55 9.74
C SER A 66 -2.90 -0.86 8.52
N GLU A 67 -4.01 -1.38 7.98
CA GLU A 67 -4.78 -0.71 6.93
C GLU A 67 -5.10 0.76 7.29
N ARG A 68 -5.57 1.03 8.51
CA ARG A 68 -5.83 2.39 9.00
C ARG A 68 -4.60 3.31 8.86
N ALA A 69 -3.42 2.80 9.21
CA ALA A 69 -2.18 3.57 9.16
C ALA A 69 -1.68 3.71 7.72
N ALA A 70 -1.76 2.64 6.92
CA ALA A 70 -1.37 2.62 5.52
C ALA A 70 -2.21 3.59 4.68
N LEU A 71 -3.54 3.60 4.84
CA LEU A 71 -4.42 4.57 4.16
C LEU A 71 -4.08 6.02 4.55
N LYS A 72 -3.80 6.28 5.83
CA LYS A 72 -3.42 7.63 6.29
C LYS A 72 -2.09 8.09 5.71
N GLU A 73 -1.09 7.21 5.71
CA GLU A 73 0.25 7.52 5.21
C GLU A 73 0.27 7.63 3.67
N ALA A 74 -0.48 6.77 2.97
CA ALA A 74 -0.64 6.84 1.52
C ALA A 74 -1.40 8.11 1.08
N ALA A 75 -2.39 8.55 1.85
CA ALA A 75 -3.06 9.83 1.64
C ALA A 75 -2.13 11.04 1.87
N ARG A 76 -1.17 10.92 2.78
CA ARG A 76 -0.15 11.96 3.06
C ARG A 76 0.87 12.10 1.92
N CYS A 77 1.22 11.00 1.26
CA CYS A 77 2.16 11.01 0.13
C CYS A 77 1.71 11.97 -0.98
N LEU A 78 2.63 12.84 -1.41
CA LEU A 78 2.42 13.86 -2.46
C LEU A 78 2.28 13.28 -3.88
N LYS A 79 2.66 12.02 -4.10
CA LYS A 79 2.57 11.33 -5.40
C LYS A 79 3.31 12.11 -6.50
N CYS A 80 4.55 12.49 -6.18
CA CYS A 80 5.40 13.38 -6.97
C CYS A 80 5.59 12.90 -8.41
N ALA A 81 5.59 13.84 -9.37
CA ALA A 81 6.13 13.58 -10.70
C ALA A 81 7.65 13.37 -10.64
N ASP A 82 8.18 12.53 -11.53
CA ASP A 82 9.61 12.20 -11.62
C ASP A 82 10.24 11.90 -10.24
N ALA A 83 9.55 11.05 -9.48
CA ALA A 83 9.71 10.98 -8.04
C ALA A 83 11.16 10.65 -7.63
N PRO A 84 11.81 11.47 -6.79
CA PRO A 84 13.19 11.20 -6.35
C PRO A 84 13.29 9.90 -5.53
N CYS A 85 12.24 9.52 -4.79
CA CYS A 85 12.19 8.25 -4.09
C CYS A 85 12.26 7.02 -5.01
N GLN A 86 11.73 7.11 -6.24
CA GLN A 86 11.88 6.06 -7.25
C GLN A 86 13.31 6.02 -7.79
N LYS A 87 13.91 7.18 -8.09
CA LYS A 87 15.29 7.28 -8.57
C LYS A 87 16.29 6.71 -7.56
N SER A 88 16.04 6.91 -6.26
CA SER A 88 16.82 6.37 -5.15
C SER A 88 16.47 4.91 -4.80
N CYS A 89 15.53 4.27 -5.50
CA CYS A 89 15.24 2.86 -5.33
C CYS A 89 16.07 2.03 -6.33
N PRO A 90 16.89 1.06 -5.88
CA PRO A 90 17.73 0.28 -6.80
C PRO A 90 16.95 -0.47 -7.88
N THR A 91 15.74 -0.95 -7.57
CA THR A 91 14.86 -1.64 -8.54
C THR A 91 13.97 -0.70 -9.34
N GLN A 92 14.06 0.62 -9.11
CA GLN A 92 13.26 1.67 -9.76
C GLN A 92 11.74 1.50 -9.59
N LEU A 93 11.29 0.96 -8.46
CA LEU A 93 9.87 0.84 -8.13
C LEU A 93 9.12 2.15 -8.38
N ASP A 94 7.97 2.09 -9.06
CA ASP A 94 7.10 3.26 -9.21
C ASP A 94 6.36 3.56 -7.89
N VAL A 95 7.07 4.26 -7.00
CA VAL A 95 6.59 4.65 -5.66
C VAL A 95 5.33 5.52 -5.73
N LYS A 96 5.24 6.38 -6.76
CA LYS A 96 4.06 7.23 -6.96
C LYS A 96 2.83 6.35 -7.19
N SER A 97 2.91 5.42 -8.14
CA SER A 97 1.76 4.64 -8.57
C SER A 97 1.30 3.66 -7.50
N PHE A 98 2.21 2.88 -6.88
CA PHE A 98 1.76 1.90 -5.87
C PHE A 98 1.18 2.57 -4.62
N ILE A 99 1.73 3.72 -4.18
CA ILE A 99 1.15 4.46 -3.04
C ILE A 99 -0.19 5.09 -3.41
N THR A 100 -0.35 5.54 -4.66
CA THR A 100 -1.66 6.00 -5.16
C THR A 100 -2.69 4.89 -5.06
N SER A 101 -2.35 3.67 -5.49
CA SER A 101 -3.22 2.51 -5.39
C SER A 101 -3.58 2.16 -3.95
N ILE A 102 -2.65 2.23 -3.00
CA ILE A 102 -2.96 2.03 -1.57
C ILE A 102 -3.97 3.09 -1.09
N ALA A 103 -3.76 4.37 -1.40
CA ALA A 103 -4.67 5.45 -1.00
C ALA A 103 -6.09 5.26 -1.54
N ASN A 104 -6.22 4.57 -2.68
CA ASN A 104 -7.47 4.26 -3.36
C ASN A 104 -8.06 2.89 -2.98
N LYS A 105 -7.53 2.22 -1.94
CA LYS A 105 -7.89 0.86 -1.52
C LYS A 105 -7.68 -0.23 -2.59
N ASN A 106 -6.81 0.01 -3.57
CA ASN A 106 -6.42 -0.98 -4.57
C ASN A 106 -5.09 -1.64 -4.18
N TYR A 107 -5.16 -2.57 -3.23
CA TYR A 107 -3.98 -3.24 -2.69
C TYR A 107 -3.36 -4.24 -3.69
N TYR A 108 -4.17 -4.85 -4.56
CA TYR A 108 -3.67 -5.65 -5.67
C TYR A 108 -2.89 -4.79 -6.67
N GLY A 109 -3.44 -3.67 -7.14
CA GLY A 109 -2.75 -2.79 -8.10
C GLY A 109 -1.42 -2.27 -7.55
N ALA A 110 -1.40 -1.92 -6.25
CA ALA A 110 -0.17 -1.57 -5.56
C ALA A 110 0.85 -2.73 -5.56
N SER A 111 0.41 -3.94 -5.19
CA SER A 111 1.26 -5.13 -5.19
C SER A 111 1.76 -5.50 -6.57
N LYS A 112 0.92 -5.40 -7.60
CA LYS A 112 1.27 -5.62 -9.00
C LYS A 112 2.36 -4.65 -9.44
N ALA A 113 2.23 -3.36 -9.12
CA ALA A 113 3.26 -2.36 -9.42
C ALA A 113 4.60 -2.70 -8.72
N ILE A 114 4.55 -3.09 -7.44
CA ILE A 114 5.73 -3.49 -6.67
C ILE A 114 6.40 -4.74 -7.27
N PHE A 115 5.65 -5.84 -7.45
CA PHE A 115 6.19 -7.11 -7.96
C PHE A 115 6.60 -7.06 -9.44
N SER A 116 6.11 -6.07 -10.20
CA SER A 116 6.55 -5.86 -11.58
C SER A 116 8.03 -5.52 -11.64
N ASP A 117 8.51 -4.67 -10.75
CA ASP A 117 9.90 -4.20 -10.74
C ASP A 117 10.78 -4.91 -9.71
N ASN A 118 10.19 -5.47 -8.65
CA ASN A 118 10.88 -6.17 -7.57
C ASN A 118 10.15 -7.48 -7.20
N PRO A 119 10.62 -8.66 -7.66
CA PRO A 119 9.99 -9.93 -7.33
C PRO A 119 10.08 -10.32 -5.85
N LEU A 120 10.93 -9.66 -5.06
CA LEU A 120 11.00 -9.79 -3.60
C LEU A 120 10.42 -8.55 -2.91
N GLY A 121 9.28 -8.06 -3.42
CA GLY A 121 8.61 -6.86 -2.97
C GLY A 121 8.24 -6.85 -1.48
N LEU A 122 7.76 -7.97 -0.94
CA LEU A 122 7.37 -8.07 0.47
C LEU A 122 8.60 -8.12 1.37
N THR A 123 9.60 -8.95 1.03
CA THR A 123 10.88 -8.98 1.75
C THR A 123 11.49 -7.58 1.80
N CYS A 124 11.61 -6.91 0.65
CA CYS A 124 12.21 -5.58 0.57
C CYS A 124 11.41 -4.52 1.34
N GLY A 125 10.08 -4.60 1.36
CA GLY A 125 9.25 -3.70 2.17
C GLY A 125 9.55 -3.80 3.68
N MET A 126 9.96 -4.98 4.15
CA MET A 126 10.29 -5.21 5.56
C MET A 126 11.73 -4.83 5.92
N VAL A 127 12.71 -5.07 5.03
CA VAL A 127 14.14 -5.03 5.40
C VAL A 127 14.97 -3.95 4.71
N CYS A 128 14.41 -3.23 3.73
CA CYS A 128 15.19 -2.19 3.05
C CYS A 128 15.67 -1.12 4.04
N PRO A 129 16.95 -0.71 3.97
CA PRO A 129 17.48 0.42 4.72
C PRO A 129 17.00 1.74 4.11
N THR A 130 15.70 2.00 4.19
CA THR A 130 15.03 3.01 3.34
C THR A 130 15.57 4.43 3.50
N SER A 131 16.11 4.77 4.67
CA SER A 131 16.71 6.09 4.98
C SER A 131 17.92 6.41 4.10
N ASP A 132 18.66 5.39 3.65
CA ASP A 132 19.78 5.50 2.71
C ASP A 132 19.34 5.27 1.25
N LEU A 133 18.07 4.94 1.03
CA LEU A 133 17.49 4.63 -0.28
C LEU A 133 16.32 5.58 -0.60
N CYS A 134 15.13 5.02 -0.86
CA CYS A 134 13.96 5.73 -1.34
C CYS A 134 13.45 6.81 -0.37
N VAL A 135 13.54 6.61 0.94
CA VAL A 135 13.09 7.57 1.96
C VAL A 135 14.09 8.72 2.10
N GLY A 136 15.38 8.46 1.92
CA GLY A 136 16.43 9.49 1.89
C GLY A 136 16.22 10.53 0.79
N GLY A 137 15.63 10.14 -0.34
CA GLY A 137 15.27 11.03 -1.45
C GLY A 137 13.86 11.64 -1.37
N CYS A 138 13.07 11.37 -0.33
CA CYS A 138 11.66 11.77 -0.30
C CYS A 138 11.47 13.30 -0.14
N ASN A 139 10.72 13.95 -1.03
CA ASN A 139 10.43 15.39 -0.96
C ASN A 139 9.79 15.83 0.36
N LEU A 140 8.99 14.97 1.01
CA LEU A 140 8.36 15.30 2.30
C LEU A 140 9.35 15.37 3.46
N HIS A 141 10.60 14.96 3.27
CA HIS A 141 11.67 15.25 4.24
C HIS A 141 11.82 16.77 4.48
N ALA A 142 11.44 17.60 3.51
CA ALA A 142 11.42 19.06 3.63
C ALA A 142 10.24 19.63 4.45
N SER A 143 9.42 18.78 5.08
CA SER A 143 8.30 19.17 5.96
C SER A 143 8.50 18.66 7.38
N GLU A 144 7.88 19.31 8.36
CA GLU A 144 8.02 19.00 9.79
C GLU A 144 7.52 17.58 10.15
N GLU A 145 6.54 17.05 9.42
CA GLU A 145 6.07 15.67 9.56
C GLU A 145 7.03 14.63 8.98
N GLY A 146 8.00 15.05 8.16
CA GLY A 146 9.06 14.21 7.61
C GLY A 146 8.64 13.31 6.44
N ALA A 147 9.61 12.52 5.97
CA ALA A 147 9.47 11.64 4.82
C ALA A 147 8.39 10.55 5.00
N ILE A 148 7.94 9.95 3.90
CA ILE A 148 6.93 8.87 3.88
C ILE A 148 7.55 7.55 4.35
N ASN A 149 6.80 6.75 5.12
CA ASN A 149 7.13 5.36 5.40
C ASN A 149 6.88 4.46 4.16
N ILE A 150 7.76 4.54 3.17
CA ILE A 150 7.63 3.82 1.89
C ILE A 150 7.70 2.30 2.11
N GLY A 151 8.64 1.82 2.92
CA GLY A 151 8.82 0.39 3.21
C GLY A 151 7.57 -0.23 3.86
N GLY A 152 6.99 0.43 4.87
CA GLY A 152 5.76 -0.04 5.52
C GLY A 152 4.54 -0.07 4.60
N LEU A 153 4.42 0.88 3.66
CA LEU A 153 3.37 0.88 2.65
C LEU A 153 3.54 -0.26 1.64
N GLN A 154 4.78 -0.51 1.20
CA GLN A 154 5.14 -1.64 0.34
C GLN A 154 4.84 -2.98 1.02
N GLN A 155 5.25 -3.13 2.29
CA GLN A 155 4.93 -4.29 3.13
C GLN A 155 3.41 -4.51 3.20
N PHE A 156 2.65 -3.49 3.59
CA PHE A 156 1.20 -3.61 3.76
C PHE A 156 0.49 -4.10 2.50
N ALA A 157 0.74 -3.48 1.34
CA ALA A 157 0.09 -3.89 0.10
C ALA A 157 0.39 -5.35 -0.25
N THR A 158 1.68 -5.72 -0.20
CA THR A 158 2.14 -7.06 -0.57
C THR A 158 1.75 -8.14 0.44
N GLU A 159 1.58 -7.81 1.72
CA GLU A 159 0.96 -8.70 2.71
C GLU A 159 -0.51 -8.97 2.39
N VAL A 160 -1.28 -7.94 2.01
CA VAL A 160 -2.67 -8.13 1.60
C VAL A 160 -2.75 -9.04 0.38
N PHE A 161 -1.88 -8.85 -0.62
CA PHE A 161 -1.82 -9.75 -1.78
C PHE A 161 -1.43 -11.18 -1.41
N LYS A 162 -0.50 -11.37 -0.46
CA LYS A 162 -0.20 -12.69 0.11
C LYS A 162 -1.45 -13.34 0.73
N PHE A 163 -2.28 -12.57 1.44
CA PHE A 163 -3.55 -13.07 2.00
C PHE A 163 -4.61 -13.39 0.95
N MET A 164 -4.54 -12.77 -0.24
CA MET A 164 -5.40 -13.16 -1.37
C MET A 164 -5.08 -14.58 -1.88
N LYS A 165 -3.86 -15.09 -1.68
CA LYS A 165 -3.44 -16.43 -2.15
C LYS A 165 -3.71 -16.65 -3.65
N ILE A 166 -3.39 -15.64 -4.46
CA ILE A 166 -3.52 -15.67 -5.93
C ILE A 166 -2.14 -15.97 -6.55
N PRO A 167 -2.04 -16.84 -7.56
CA PRO A 167 -0.76 -17.17 -8.19
C PRO A 167 -0.26 -16.07 -9.12
N GLN A 168 1.05 -16.07 -9.37
CA GLN A 168 1.61 -15.38 -10.54
C GLN A 168 1.27 -16.19 -11.81
N ILE A 169 1.05 -15.53 -12.93
CA ILE A 169 0.90 -16.19 -14.23
C ILE A 169 1.93 -15.69 -15.23
N ARG A 170 2.16 -16.48 -16.27
CA ARG A 170 2.94 -16.09 -17.44
C ARG A 170 2.31 -14.87 -18.12
N ASN A 171 3.16 -14.02 -18.70
CA ASN A 171 2.71 -12.85 -19.46
C ASN A 171 1.63 -13.25 -20.49
N PRO A 172 0.39 -12.74 -20.37
CA PRO A 172 -0.73 -13.12 -21.24
C PRO A 172 -0.50 -12.80 -22.73
N SER A 173 0.42 -11.88 -23.05
CA SER A 173 0.75 -11.51 -24.43
C SER A 173 1.73 -12.46 -25.12
N LEU A 174 2.34 -13.41 -24.40
CA LEU A 174 3.28 -14.36 -24.99
C LEU A 174 2.54 -15.55 -25.63
N PRO A 175 3.03 -16.10 -26.76
CA PRO A 175 2.49 -17.32 -27.37
C PRO A 175 2.49 -18.50 -26.40
N PRO A 176 1.64 -19.53 -26.56
CA PRO A 176 1.75 -20.77 -25.80
C PRO A 176 3.17 -21.36 -25.77
N PRO A 177 3.60 -22.06 -24.69
CA PRO A 177 4.97 -22.56 -24.56
C PRO A 177 5.46 -23.41 -25.74
N ASP A 178 4.58 -24.23 -26.33
CA ASP A 178 4.83 -25.08 -27.50
C ASP A 178 5.02 -24.30 -28.81
N GLN A 179 4.73 -23.00 -28.81
CA GLN A 179 4.84 -22.10 -29.96
C GLN A 179 5.95 -21.07 -29.80
N LEU A 180 6.75 -21.16 -28.73
CA LEU A 180 7.89 -20.29 -28.54
C LEU A 180 9.04 -20.68 -29.48
N PRO A 181 9.89 -19.72 -29.90
CA PRO A 181 11.14 -20.04 -30.57
C PRO A 181 12.03 -20.95 -29.71
N GLU A 182 12.84 -21.80 -30.36
CA GLU A 182 13.75 -22.75 -29.70
C GLU A 182 14.68 -22.08 -28.67
N SER A 183 15.04 -20.82 -28.91
CA SER A 183 15.86 -20.01 -27.98
C SER A 183 15.26 -19.88 -26.57
N TYR A 184 13.95 -20.02 -26.40
CA TYR A 184 13.28 -19.97 -25.09
C TYR A 184 13.30 -21.31 -24.35
N HIS A 185 13.68 -22.40 -25.04
CA HIS A 185 13.90 -23.72 -24.45
C HIS A 185 15.36 -23.93 -24.03
N SER A 186 16.23 -22.93 -24.22
CA SER A 186 17.60 -22.94 -23.74
C SER A 186 17.68 -23.24 -22.25
N LYS A 187 18.58 -24.17 -21.91
CA LYS A 187 18.76 -24.66 -20.56
C LYS A 187 19.62 -23.68 -19.76
N VAL A 188 19.07 -23.13 -18.67
CA VAL A 188 19.75 -22.12 -17.84
C VAL A 188 19.86 -22.60 -16.38
N ALA A 189 21.08 -22.53 -15.84
CA ALA A 189 21.35 -22.83 -14.44
C ALA A 189 21.54 -21.54 -13.64
N LEU A 190 20.97 -21.49 -12.45
CA LEU A 190 21.27 -20.45 -11.47
C LEU A 190 21.83 -21.10 -10.22
N ILE A 191 22.91 -20.55 -9.66
CA ILE A 191 23.63 -21.16 -8.55
C ILE A 191 23.41 -20.32 -7.29
N GLY A 192 22.82 -20.93 -6.26
CA GLY A 192 22.34 -20.31 -5.03
C GLY A 192 20.91 -19.80 -5.16
N CYS A 193 20.02 -20.14 -4.23
CA CYS A 193 18.62 -19.72 -4.16
C CYS A 193 18.46 -18.47 -3.25
N GLY A 194 19.35 -17.48 -3.42
CA GLY A 194 19.25 -16.17 -2.77
C GLY A 194 18.48 -15.13 -3.60
N PRO A 195 18.33 -13.90 -3.09
CA PRO A 195 17.59 -12.80 -3.75
C PRO A 195 17.97 -12.55 -5.21
N ALA A 196 19.27 -12.59 -5.53
CA ALA A 196 19.75 -12.33 -6.89
C ALA A 196 19.29 -13.39 -7.90
N SER A 197 19.42 -14.67 -7.56
CA SER A 197 18.98 -15.76 -8.43
C SER A 197 17.46 -15.86 -8.53
N ILE A 198 16.73 -15.64 -7.42
CA ILE A 198 15.26 -15.60 -7.43
C ILE A 198 14.78 -14.50 -8.41
N SER A 199 15.42 -13.32 -8.36
CA SER A 199 15.11 -12.23 -9.28
C SER A 199 15.44 -12.59 -10.74
N CYS A 200 16.66 -13.06 -11.00
CA CYS A 200 17.10 -13.43 -12.35
C CYS A 200 16.18 -14.49 -12.97
N ALA A 201 15.91 -15.58 -12.24
CA ALA A 201 15.01 -16.64 -12.69
C ALA A 201 13.60 -16.13 -12.94
N THR A 202 13.06 -15.28 -12.06
CA THR A 202 11.72 -14.70 -12.24
C THR A 202 11.63 -13.89 -13.53
N PHE A 203 12.60 -13.02 -13.81
CA PHE A 203 12.57 -12.19 -15.02
C PHE A 203 12.82 -13.00 -16.30
N LEU A 204 13.68 -14.02 -16.27
CA LEU A 204 13.81 -14.97 -17.39
C LEU A 204 12.50 -15.73 -17.64
N ALA A 205 11.87 -16.24 -16.58
CA ALA A 205 10.60 -16.96 -16.71
C ALA A 205 9.50 -16.04 -17.27
N ARG A 206 9.46 -14.77 -16.85
CA ARG A 206 8.56 -13.75 -17.41
C ARG A 206 8.80 -13.46 -18.88
N LEU A 207 10.06 -13.45 -19.33
CA LEU A 207 10.43 -13.32 -20.74
C LEU A 207 9.97 -14.52 -21.57
N GLY A 208 9.82 -15.70 -20.94
CA GLY A 208 9.25 -16.90 -21.54
C GLY A 208 10.14 -18.13 -21.49
N TYR A 209 11.32 -18.07 -20.86
CA TYR A 209 12.23 -19.22 -20.77
C TYR A 209 11.61 -20.36 -19.96
N THR A 210 11.65 -21.58 -20.49
CA THR A 210 10.91 -22.73 -19.91
C THR A 210 11.78 -23.73 -19.16
N ASP A 211 13.10 -23.71 -19.31
CA ASP A 211 14.01 -24.65 -18.62
C ASP A 211 15.02 -23.94 -17.72
N LEU A 212 14.51 -23.45 -16.59
CA LEU A 212 15.25 -22.73 -15.57
C LEU A 212 15.39 -23.58 -14.32
N THR A 213 16.63 -23.82 -13.86
CA THR A 213 16.88 -24.59 -12.63
C THR A 213 17.82 -23.84 -11.69
N ILE A 214 17.38 -23.63 -10.45
CA ILE A 214 18.22 -23.09 -9.38
C ILE A 214 18.82 -24.25 -8.57
N TYR A 215 20.15 -24.28 -8.47
CA TYR A 215 20.89 -25.22 -7.62
C TYR A 215 21.26 -24.55 -6.31
N GLU A 216 20.74 -25.03 -5.19
CA GLU A 216 20.98 -24.49 -3.85
C GLU A 216 21.78 -25.50 -3.02
N LYS A 217 22.83 -25.01 -2.34
CA LYS A 217 23.71 -25.83 -1.52
C LYS A 217 22.99 -26.40 -0.32
N GLU A 218 22.18 -25.59 0.34
CA GLU A 218 21.56 -25.91 1.61
C GLU A 218 20.22 -26.66 1.42
N ASP A 219 19.63 -27.10 2.53
CA ASP A 219 18.32 -27.76 2.59
C ASP A 219 17.15 -26.78 2.69
N TYR A 220 17.42 -25.47 2.51
CA TYR A 220 16.44 -24.39 2.59
C TYR A 220 16.63 -23.38 1.45
N ILE A 221 15.55 -22.68 1.12
CA ILE A 221 15.50 -21.62 0.09
C ILE A 221 15.70 -20.23 0.69
N GLY A 222 16.00 -19.23 -0.15
CA GLY A 222 15.93 -17.80 0.19
C GLY A 222 17.24 -17.13 0.61
N GLY A 223 18.34 -17.89 0.70
CA GLY A 223 19.66 -17.35 1.10
C GLY A 223 19.63 -16.65 2.45
N LEU A 224 20.28 -15.48 2.56
CA LEU A 224 20.40 -14.71 3.80
C LEU A 224 19.04 -14.27 4.38
N SER A 225 18.03 -14.06 3.53
CA SER A 225 16.66 -13.75 3.98
C SER A 225 16.10 -14.84 4.88
N SER A 226 16.48 -16.09 4.62
CA SER A 226 16.10 -17.24 5.45
C SER A 226 17.11 -17.50 6.55
N SER A 227 18.40 -17.55 6.23
CA SER A 227 19.43 -18.04 7.15
C SER A 227 19.91 -17.04 8.19
N GLU A 228 19.82 -15.72 7.95
CA GLU A 228 20.49 -14.75 8.81
C GLU A 228 19.59 -13.60 9.27
N ILE A 229 18.73 -13.07 8.40
CA ILE A 229 17.81 -12.01 8.80
C ILE A 229 16.84 -12.57 9.86
N PRO A 230 16.77 -12.00 11.08
CA PRO A 230 15.97 -12.58 12.16
C PRO A 230 14.47 -12.61 11.87
N GLN A 231 13.77 -13.62 12.41
CA GLN A 231 12.32 -13.81 12.27
C GLN A 231 11.51 -12.57 12.72
N PHE A 232 11.98 -11.84 13.74
CA PHE A 232 11.33 -10.63 14.25
C PHE A 232 11.48 -9.40 13.32
N ARG A 233 12.34 -9.48 12.28
CA ARG A 233 12.43 -8.49 11.20
C ARG A 233 11.81 -9.02 9.91
N LEU A 234 12.12 -10.25 9.51
CA LEU A 234 11.63 -10.90 8.30
C LEU A 234 11.11 -12.30 8.60
N ALA A 235 9.80 -12.46 8.49
CA ALA A 235 9.15 -13.74 8.72
C ALA A 235 9.42 -14.72 7.56
N TYR A 236 9.68 -16.00 7.86
CA TYR A 236 10.04 -16.98 6.82
C TYR A 236 8.94 -17.22 5.78
N ASP A 237 7.67 -17.14 6.18
CA ASP A 237 6.52 -17.31 5.28
C ASP A 237 6.44 -16.24 4.19
N VAL A 238 7.09 -15.09 4.38
CA VAL A 238 7.30 -14.07 3.34
C VAL A 238 8.21 -14.61 2.25
N VAL A 239 9.34 -15.18 2.64
CA VAL A 239 10.35 -15.70 1.70
C VAL A 239 9.78 -16.88 0.92
N SER A 240 9.09 -17.80 1.60
CA SER A 240 8.39 -18.91 0.95
C SER A 240 7.37 -18.41 -0.08
N PHE A 241 6.56 -17.41 0.29
CA PHE A 241 5.55 -16.82 -0.62
C PHE A 241 6.17 -16.27 -1.91
N GLU A 242 7.28 -15.54 -1.83
CA GLU A 242 7.94 -14.96 -3.00
C GLU A 242 8.60 -16.02 -3.89
N VAL A 243 9.20 -17.05 -3.28
CA VAL A 243 9.75 -18.19 -4.02
C VAL A 243 8.64 -19.00 -4.69
N ASP A 244 7.49 -19.19 -4.04
CA ASP A 244 6.36 -19.89 -4.64
C ASP A 244 5.77 -19.11 -5.83
N MET A 245 5.73 -17.78 -5.76
CA MET A 245 5.35 -16.97 -6.94
C MET A 245 6.31 -17.16 -8.11
N MET A 246 7.61 -17.31 -7.87
CA MET A 246 8.57 -17.64 -8.92
C MET A 246 8.32 -19.05 -9.49
N LYS A 247 8.04 -20.03 -8.63
CA LYS A 247 7.70 -21.41 -9.05
C LYS A 247 6.41 -21.47 -9.86
N ASP A 248 5.43 -20.58 -9.62
CA ASP A 248 4.22 -20.49 -10.44
C ASP A 248 4.54 -20.25 -11.94
N LEU A 249 5.73 -19.71 -12.25
CA LEU A 249 6.23 -19.51 -13.62
C LEU A 249 7.02 -20.71 -14.19
N GLY A 250 7.16 -21.81 -13.45
CA GLY A 250 7.83 -23.04 -13.89
C GLY A 250 9.31 -23.15 -13.51
N VAL A 251 9.85 -22.24 -12.70
CA VAL A 251 11.25 -22.31 -12.23
C VAL A 251 11.42 -23.50 -11.27
N LYS A 252 12.44 -24.33 -11.54
CA LYS A 252 12.77 -25.50 -10.71
C LYS A 252 13.83 -25.15 -9.68
N ILE A 253 13.81 -25.82 -8.52
CA ILE A 253 14.81 -25.67 -7.46
C ILE A 253 15.30 -27.07 -7.05
N GLU A 254 16.61 -27.26 -7.08
CA GLU A 254 17.30 -28.46 -6.58
C GLU A 254 18.13 -28.10 -5.34
N LEU A 255 17.71 -28.58 -4.18
CA LEU A 255 18.39 -28.39 -2.88
C LEU A 255 19.54 -29.40 -2.71
N GLY A 256 20.48 -29.12 -1.80
CA GLY A 256 21.63 -29.99 -1.52
C GLY A 256 22.69 -30.06 -2.65
N LYS A 257 22.71 -29.08 -3.55
CA LYS A 257 23.57 -28.99 -4.73
C LYS A 257 24.41 -27.70 -4.70
N GLY A 258 25.57 -27.77 -4.05
CA GLY A 258 26.52 -26.65 -3.98
C GLY A 258 27.51 -26.63 -5.14
N LEU A 259 27.91 -25.42 -5.57
CA LEU A 259 29.00 -25.27 -6.54
C LEU A 259 30.32 -25.75 -5.93
N GLY A 260 31.01 -26.64 -6.62
CA GLY A 260 32.19 -27.35 -6.14
C GLY A 260 31.86 -28.67 -5.44
N ASP A 261 30.61 -28.91 -5.03
CA ASP A 261 30.18 -30.14 -4.39
C ASP A 261 29.71 -31.16 -5.43
N ASN A 262 30.01 -32.45 -5.20
CA ASN A 262 29.51 -33.58 -6.01
C ASN A 262 29.71 -33.41 -7.52
N GLY A 263 30.79 -32.75 -7.94
CA GLY A 263 31.14 -32.54 -9.36
C GLY A 263 30.47 -31.34 -10.04
N LEU A 264 29.59 -30.60 -9.35
CA LEU A 264 28.94 -29.42 -9.92
C LEU A 264 29.94 -28.27 -10.11
N THR A 265 30.28 -27.98 -11.35
CA THR A 265 31.20 -26.93 -11.79
C THR A 265 30.66 -26.22 -13.03
N LEU A 266 31.17 -25.03 -13.35
CA LEU A 266 30.81 -24.36 -14.61
C LEU A 266 31.08 -25.26 -15.82
N GLN A 267 32.23 -25.93 -15.87
CA GLN A 267 32.53 -26.86 -16.95
C GLN A 267 31.52 -28.00 -17.04
N SER A 268 31.15 -28.63 -15.91
CA SER A 268 30.16 -29.71 -15.92
C SER A 268 28.77 -29.26 -16.38
N LEU A 269 28.37 -28.02 -16.09
CA LEU A 269 27.11 -27.44 -16.57
C LEU A 269 27.17 -27.23 -18.08
N LYS A 270 28.28 -26.68 -18.58
CA LYS A 270 28.51 -26.53 -20.02
C LYS A 270 28.46 -27.88 -20.75
N ASP A 271 29.13 -28.89 -20.21
CA ASP A 271 29.14 -30.26 -20.75
C ASP A 271 27.75 -30.92 -20.70
N SER A 272 26.90 -30.51 -19.75
CA SER A 272 25.51 -30.97 -19.61
C SER A 272 24.51 -30.17 -20.45
N GLY A 273 24.99 -29.34 -21.38
CA GLY A 273 24.17 -28.60 -22.35
C GLY A 273 23.52 -27.32 -21.82
N TYR A 274 23.99 -26.77 -20.69
CA TYR A 274 23.53 -25.46 -20.24
C TYR A 274 24.10 -24.36 -21.14
N GLU A 275 23.22 -23.53 -21.70
CA GLU A 275 23.60 -22.42 -22.58
C GLU A 275 23.88 -21.13 -21.78
N GLY A 276 23.38 -21.02 -20.55
CA GLY A 276 23.59 -19.86 -19.70
C GLY A 276 23.66 -20.20 -18.21
N VAL A 277 24.50 -19.46 -17.48
CA VAL A 277 24.64 -19.60 -16.02
C VAL A 277 24.56 -18.24 -15.33
N PHE A 278 23.82 -18.19 -14.22
CA PHE A 278 23.84 -17.09 -13.27
C PHE A 278 24.43 -17.52 -11.92
N LEU A 279 25.46 -16.83 -11.46
CA LEU A 279 26.12 -17.07 -10.17
C LEU A 279 25.56 -16.09 -9.12
N GLY A 280 24.84 -16.64 -8.13
CA GLY A 280 24.20 -15.88 -7.05
C GLY A 280 24.36 -16.51 -5.67
N ILE A 281 25.51 -17.15 -5.41
CA ILE A 281 25.80 -17.87 -4.15
C ILE A 281 26.09 -16.94 -2.94
N GLY A 282 26.14 -15.63 -3.18
CA GLY A 282 26.53 -14.64 -2.18
C GLY A 282 27.96 -14.82 -1.65
N LEU A 283 28.17 -14.47 -0.38
CA LEU A 283 29.46 -14.63 0.32
C LEU A 283 29.32 -15.68 1.43
N PRO A 284 29.60 -16.97 1.14
CA PRO A 284 29.21 -18.08 2.00
C PRO A 284 30.01 -18.20 3.30
N GLN A 285 31.24 -17.68 3.38
CA GLN A 285 32.09 -17.88 4.56
C GLN A 285 32.23 -16.62 5.43
N ALA A 286 32.34 -16.79 6.75
CA ALA A 286 32.62 -15.69 7.67
C ALA A 286 34.06 -15.18 7.56
N LYS A 287 34.25 -13.87 7.75
CA LYS A 287 35.57 -13.28 7.94
C LYS A 287 36.09 -13.58 9.35
N ARG A 288 37.22 -14.29 9.46
CA ARG A 288 37.90 -14.59 10.72
C ARG A 288 39.23 -13.83 10.83
N ILE A 289 39.70 -13.67 12.07
CA ILE A 289 41.02 -13.08 12.38
C ILE A 289 41.82 -14.07 13.25
N PRO A 290 43.16 -14.00 13.26
CA PRO A 290 44.02 -15.03 13.86
C PRO A 290 43.70 -15.37 15.32
N ILE A 291 43.31 -14.37 16.13
CA ILE A 291 43.02 -14.55 17.55
C ILE A 291 41.80 -15.44 17.84
N PHE A 292 40.98 -15.74 16.83
CA PHE A 292 39.77 -16.56 16.95
C PHE A 292 39.85 -17.90 16.22
N GLU A 293 40.95 -18.20 15.50
CA GLU A 293 41.03 -19.38 14.62
C GLU A 293 40.80 -20.71 15.35
N ARG A 294 41.28 -20.83 16.59
CA ARG A 294 41.21 -22.06 17.39
C ARG A 294 40.01 -22.13 18.34
N LEU A 295 39.12 -21.14 18.32
CA LEU A 295 37.99 -21.09 19.26
C LEU A 295 36.78 -21.86 18.72
N THR A 296 36.09 -22.55 19.62
CA THR A 296 34.93 -23.39 19.30
C THR A 296 33.62 -22.86 19.90
N LYS A 297 32.49 -23.42 19.47
CA LYS A 297 31.15 -23.08 19.96
C LYS A 297 30.98 -23.48 21.43
N GLU A 298 31.55 -24.61 21.82
CA GLU A 298 31.54 -25.16 23.18
C GLU A 298 32.32 -24.25 24.15
N GLN A 299 33.34 -23.56 23.64
CA GLN A 299 34.11 -22.57 24.40
C GLN A 299 33.36 -21.22 24.55
N GLY A 300 32.31 -20.99 23.76
CA GLY A 300 31.49 -19.78 23.77
C GLY A 300 31.75 -18.83 22.59
N PHE A 301 32.51 -19.24 21.57
CA PHE A 301 32.79 -18.41 20.39
C PHE A 301 31.90 -18.78 19.21
N TYR A 302 31.37 -17.77 18.54
CA TYR A 302 30.64 -17.90 17.30
C TYR A 302 31.12 -16.88 16.27
N THR A 303 31.05 -17.23 14.99
CA THR A 303 30.90 -16.20 13.95
C THR A 303 29.41 -15.96 13.69
N SER A 304 29.07 -14.85 13.04
CA SER A 304 27.70 -14.60 12.58
C SER A 304 27.13 -15.75 11.73
N LYS A 305 27.94 -16.30 10.81
CA LYS A 305 27.61 -17.48 9.98
C LYS A 305 27.45 -18.77 10.77
N ASP A 306 27.97 -18.84 12.00
CA ASP A 306 27.75 -19.96 12.92
C ASP A 306 26.51 -19.79 13.79
N TYR A 307 26.14 -18.54 14.08
CA TYR A 307 25.18 -18.18 15.11
C TYR A 307 23.77 -17.94 14.54
N LEU A 308 23.66 -16.99 13.60
CA LEU A 308 22.37 -16.57 13.07
C LEU A 308 21.62 -17.72 12.37
N PRO A 309 22.28 -18.61 11.57
CA PRO A 309 21.59 -19.76 10.98
C PRO A 309 20.97 -20.71 12.01
N VAL A 310 21.59 -20.89 13.17
CA VAL A 310 21.04 -21.74 14.23
C VAL A 310 19.82 -21.08 14.88
N VAL A 311 19.90 -19.77 15.14
CA VAL A 311 18.75 -18.99 15.64
C VAL A 311 17.60 -19.01 14.63
N ALA A 312 17.90 -18.84 13.33
CA ALA A 312 16.92 -18.90 12.25
C ALA A 312 16.24 -20.27 12.19
N LYS A 313 16.99 -21.37 12.10
CA LYS A 313 16.43 -22.73 12.09
C LYS A 313 15.59 -23.04 13.33
N ALA A 314 15.92 -22.46 14.49
CA ALA A 314 15.14 -22.64 15.72
C ALA A 314 13.90 -21.74 15.81
N SER A 315 13.80 -20.65 15.04
CA SER A 315 12.72 -19.66 15.16
C SER A 315 11.81 -19.54 13.92
N LYS A 316 12.23 -20.11 12.79
CA LYS A 316 11.53 -20.06 11.50
C LYS A 316 10.87 -21.40 11.19
N ALA A 317 9.59 -21.53 11.52
CA ALA A 317 8.82 -22.70 11.14
C ALA A 317 8.78 -22.85 9.61
N GLY A 318 8.96 -24.08 9.12
CA GLY A 318 9.04 -24.42 7.68
C GLY A 318 10.41 -24.22 7.03
N MET A 319 11.40 -23.62 7.71
CA MET A 319 12.74 -23.42 7.14
C MET A 319 13.57 -24.71 7.08
N CYS A 320 13.49 -25.55 8.12
CA CYS A 320 14.21 -26.81 8.21
C CYS A 320 13.27 -27.88 8.78
N SER A 321 13.37 -29.11 8.27
CA SER A 321 12.70 -30.28 8.86
C SER A 321 13.31 -30.72 10.20
N CYS A 322 14.45 -30.15 10.56
CA CYS A 322 15.18 -30.42 11.78
C CYS A 322 14.60 -29.68 12.99
N LYS A 323 14.40 -30.38 14.12
CA LYS A 323 14.04 -29.76 15.42
C LYS A 323 15.25 -29.07 16.04
N SER A 324 15.62 -27.90 15.52
CA SER A 324 16.74 -27.11 16.02
C SER A 324 16.39 -26.48 17.38
N GLN A 325 17.34 -26.52 18.31
CA GLN A 325 17.19 -25.85 19.60
C GLN A 325 17.80 -24.45 19.55
N LEU A 326 17.14 -23.50 20.21
CA LEU A 326 17.65 -22.15 20.33
C LEU A 326 18.96 -22.16 21.17
N PRO A 327 20.02 -21.46 20.73
CA PRO A 327 21.24 -21.33 21.52
C PRO A 327 20.95 -20.82 22.94
N GLN A 328 21.64 -21.35 23.94
CA GLN A 328 21.48 -20.95 25.35
C GLN A 328 22.64 -20.04 25.78
N LEU A 329 22.45 -18.73 25.68
CA LEU A 329 23.49 -17.72 25.94
C LEU A 329 23.35 -17.09 27.33
N HIS A 330 23.53 -17.86 28.40
CA HIS A 330 23.47 -17.31 29.76
C HIS A 330 24.71 -16.48 30.12
N GLY A 331 24.54 -15.18 30.33
CA GLY A 331 25.60 -14.28 30.79
C GLY A 331 25.79 -13.06 29.89
N ASN A 332 27.03 -12.57 29.82
CA ASN A 332 27.41 -11.41 29.03
C ASN A 332 27.90 -11.85 27.63
N VAL A 333 27.33 -11.25 26.59
CA VAL A 333 27.71 -11.50 25.19
C VAL A 333 28.43 -10.28 24.63
N ILE A 334 29.57 -10.49 24.00
CA ILE A 334 30.25 -9.48 23.17
C ILE A 334 29.96 -9.77 21.70
N VAL A 335 29.43 -8.78 20.98
CA VAL A 335 29.30 -8.81 19.52
C VAL A 335 30.32 -7.85 18.91
N LEU A 336 31.14 -8.35 17.99
CA LEU A 336 32.22 -7.58 17.37
C LEU A 336 31.80 -7.14 15.95
N GLY A 337 31.54 -5.85 15.76
CA GLY A 337 31.13 -5.29 14.48
C GLY A 337 30.20 -4.08 14.62
N ALA A 338 29.92 -3.42 13.49
CA ALA A 338 29.04 -2.25 13.42
C ALA A 338 28.26 -2.15 12.08
N GLY A 339 27.99 -3.30 11.44
CA GLY A 339 27.06 -3.38 10.31
C GLY A 339 25.83 -4.18 10.70
N ASP A 340 24.89 -4.36 9.78
CA ASP A 340 23.58 -5.01 10.02
C ASP A 340 23.71 -6.35 10.75
N THR A 341 24.63 -7.21 10.27
CA THR A 341 24.91 -8.51 10.90
C THR A 341 25.25 -8.41 12.39
N ALA A 342 25.95 -7.35 12.83
CA ALA A 342 26.30 -7.16 14.23
C ALA A 342 25.06 -6.81 15.08
N PHE A 343 24.15 -5.99 14.56
CA PHE A 343 22.92 -5.61 15.25
C PHE A 343 21.92 -6.77 15.30
N ASP A 344 21.80 -7.55 14.21
CA ASP A 344 21.02 -8.78 14.19
C ASP A 344 21.58 -9.82 15.17
N CYS A 345 22.91 -9.99 15.24
CA CYS A 345 23.55 -10.86 16.24
C CYS A 345 23.24 -10.39 17.66
N ALA A 346 23.31 -9.07 17.92
CA ALA A 346 23.09 -8.49 19.23
C ALA A 346 21.65 -8.67 19.73
N THR A 347 20.67 -8.35 18.90
CA THR A 347 19.23 -8.49 19.22
C THR A 347 18.82 -9.96 19.30
N SER A 348 19.38 -10.83 18.46
CA SER A 348 19.17 -12.29 18.54
C SER A 348 19.77 -12.91 19.80
N ALA A 349 20.89 -12.38 20.32
CA ALA A 349 21.47 -12.83 21.59
C ALA A 349 20.52 -12.63 22.77
N LEU A 350 19.74 -11.55 22.79
CA LEU A 350 18.71 -11.33 23.81
C LEU A 350 17.60 -12.39 23.75
N ARG A 351 17.24 -12.86 22.55
CA ARG A 351 16.26 -13.96 22.37
C ARG A 351 16.80 -15.30 22.85
N CYS A 352 18.11 -15.46 22.88
CA CYS A 352 18.81 -16.66 23.35
C CYS A 352 19.12 -16.62 24.87
N GLY A 353 18.51 -15.70 25.63
CA GLY A 353 18.67 -15.60 27.07
C GLY A 353 19.89 -14.80 27.56
N ALA A 354 20.52 -14.01 26.69
CA ALA A 354 21.63 -13.13 27.09
C ALA A 354 21.19 -12.14 28.17
N LYS A 355 21.97 -12.07 29.26
CA LYS A 355 21.71 -11.12 30.36
C LYS A 355 22.08 -9.69 29.95
N ARG A 356 23.17 -9.54 29.19
CA ARG A 356 23.64 -8.26 28.66
C ARG A 356 24.43 -8.47 27.39
N VAL A 357 24.27 -7.55 26.45
CA VAL A 357 24.96 -7.58 25.16
C VAL A 357 25.79 -6.30 25.00
N TYR A 358 27.05 -6.46 24.62
CA TYR A 358 27.98 -5.38 24.29
C TYR A 358 28.30 -5.43 22.81
N ILE A 359 27.98 -4.37 22.07
CA ILE A 359 28.36 -4.18 20.67
C ILE A 359 29.65 -3.39 20.65
N VAL A 360 30.74 -4.06 20.30
CA VAL A 360 32.10 -3.51 20.34
C VAL A 360 32.59 -3.27 18.91
N PHE A 361 33.11 -2.08 18.65
CA PHE A 361 33.58 -1.70 17.32
C PHE A 361 34.81 -0.80 17.36
N ARG A 362 35.70 -1.00 16.39
CA ARG A 362 37.06 -0.42 16.31
C ARG A 362 37.12 1.06 15.87
N LYS A 363 35.99 1.75 15.82
CA LYS A 363 35.87 3.15 15.37
C LYS A 363 34.81 3.88 16.21
N GLY A 364 34.47 5.12 15.87
CA GLY A 364 33.45 5.92 16.57
C GLY A 364 32.01 5.65 16.12
N PHE A 365 31.03 6.17 16.88
CA PHE A 365 29.60 6.06 16.57
C PHE A 365 29.23 6.62 15.19
N THR A 366 29.89 7.68 14.74
CA THR A 366 29.68 8.29 13.41
C THR A 366 30.12 7.40 12.25
N THR A 367 30.72 6.24 12.52
CA THR A 367 31.21 5.30 11.51
C THR A 367 30.48 3.95 11.54
N ILE A 368 29.38 3.85 12.30
CA ILE A 368 28.46 2.72 12.22
C ILE A 368 27.97 2.63 10.77
N ARG A 369 28.03 1.43 10.20
CA ARG A 369 27.66 1.16 8.80
C ARG A 369 26.18 0.82 8.64
N ALA A 370 25.58 0.21 9.67
CA ALA A 370 24.15 -0.04 9.67
C ALA A 370 23.39 1.29 9.69
N VAL A 371 22.22 1.31 9.05
CA VAL A 371 21.38 2.50 9.06
C VAL A 371 20.82 2.80 10.46
N PRO A 372 20.44 4.06 10.75
CA PRO A 372 19.94 4.44 12.06
C PRO A 372 18.76 3.59 12.55
N GLU A 373 17.89 3.14 11.64
CA GLU A 373 16.72 2.32 11.99
C GLU A 373 17.12 0.96 12.56
N GLU A 374 18.19 0.35 12.04
CA GLU A 374 18.72 -0.94 12.50
C GLU A 374 19.45 -0.78 13.85
N MET A 375 20.26 0.28 13.97
CA MET A 375 20.90 0.63 15.24
C MET A 375 19.88 0.89 16.35
N GLU A 376 18.76 1.54 16.02
CA GLU A 376 17.72 1.91 16.98
C GLU A 376 17.10 0.67 17.65
N LEU A 377 16.90 -0.43 16.92
CA LEU A 377 16.38 -1.68 17.48
C LEU A 377 17.23 -2.19 18.65
N ALA A 378 18.55 -2.29 18.44
CA ALA A 378 19.48 -2.70 19.50
C ALA A 378 19.55 -1.69 20.66
N ARG A 379 19.40 -0.40 20.36
CA ARG A 379 19.40 0.67 21.38
C ARG A 379 18.15 0.63 22.27
N GLU A 380 16.97 0.42 21.69
CA GLU A 380 15.72 0.29 22.44
C GLU A 380 15.72 -0.94 23.34
N GLU A 381 16.35 -2.02 22.87
CA GLU A 381 16.57 -3.26 23.61
C GLU A 381 17.78 -3.24 24.56
N ARG A 382 18.37 -2.06 24.77
CA ARG A 382 19.41 -1.81 25.78
C ARG A 382 20.72 -2.60 25.56
N CYS A 383 21.08 -2.88 24.30
CA CYS A 383 22.45 -3.26 23.99
C CYS A 383 23.40 -2.09 24.33
N GLU A 384 24.56 -2.41 24.90
CA GLU A 384 25.57 -1.42 25.24
C GLU A 384 26.55 -1.24 24.08
N PHE A 385 26.89 0.00 23.76
CA PHE A 385 27.75 0.33 22.61
C PHE A 385 29.13 0.74 23.09
N MET A 386 30.15 0.05 22.62
CA MET A 386 31.54 0.20 23.07
C MET A 386 32.42 0.59 21.86
N PRO A 387 32.49 1.89 21.52
CA PRO A 387 33.26 2.37 20.38
C PRO A 387 34.77 2.35 20.66
N PHE A 388 35.56 2.57 19.61
CA PHE A 388 37.00 2.76 19.66
C PHE A 388 37.80 1.59 20.25
N LEU A 389 37.34 0.35 20.05
CA LEU A 389 37.98 -0.83 20.65
C LEU A 389 38.27 -1.93 19.60
N SER A 390 39.52 -2.40 19.57
CA SER A 390 39.97 -3.48 18.70
C SER A 390 40.36 -4.72 19.53
N PRO A 391 39.95 -5.94 19.13
CA PRO A 391 40.19 -7.15 19.92
C PRO A 391 41.66 -7.60 19.87
N ARG A 392 42.22 -7.94 21.04
CA ARG A 392 43.62 -8.36 21.20
C ARG A 392 43.76 -9.79 21.67
N LYS A 393 43.09 -10.17 22.75
CA LYS A 393 43.28 -11.50 23.36
C LYS A 393 42.02 -12.02 24.02
N VAL A 394 41.62 -13.24 23.67
CA VAL A 394 40.53 -13.93 24.37
C VAL A 394 41.03 -14.50 25.68
N ILE A 395 40.31 -14.23 26.77
CA ILE A 395 40.65 -14.66 28.12
C ILE A 395 39.87 -15.94 28.43
N MET A 396 40.59 -17.05 28.54
CA MET A 396 40.03 -18.38 28.77
C MET A 396 40.30 -18.86 30.20
N LYS A 397 39.31 -19.51 30.82
CA LYS A 397 39.48 -20.25 32.08
C LYS A 397 38.67 -21.54 32.01
N ALA A 398 39.29 -22.66 32.41
CA ALA A 398 38.65 -23.98 32.37
C ALA A 398 37.99 -24.28 31.01
N ASP A 399 38.70 -23.95 29.93
CA ASP A 399 38.25 -24.12 28.54
C ASP A 399 36.96 -23.36 28.16
N ARG A 400 36.63 -22.28 28.87
CA ARG A 400 35.51 -21.38 28.56
C ARG A 400 35.97 -19.94 28.48
N ILE A 401 35.34 -19.16 27.61
CA ILE A 401 35.55 -17.71 27.55
C ILE A 401 35.09 -17.08 28.85
N THR A 402 35.93 -16.20 29.40
CA THR A 402 35.61 -15.38 30.60
C THR A 402 35.81 -13.89 30.37
N GLY A 403 36.34 -13.51 29.21
CA GLY A 403 36.45 -12.12 28.79
C GLY A 403 37.25 -11.93 27.50
N LEU A 404 37.32 -10.67 27.07
CA LEU A 404 38.09 -10.22 25.91
C LEU A 404 38.93 -9.01 26.32
N GLU A 405 40.24 -9.10 26.08
CA GLU A 405 41.15 -7.97 26.14
C GLU A 405 41.11 -7.23 24.81
N LEU A 406 40.90 -5.92 24.88
CA LEU A 406 40.75 -4.98 23.78
C LEU A 406 41.80 -3.88 23.93
N CYS A 407 42.27 -3.32 22.83
CA CYS A 407 43.07 -2.10 22.85
C CYS A 407 42.24 -0.92 22.32
N ARG A 408 42.55 0.29 22.79
CA ARG A 408 41.93 1.51 22.28
C ARG A 408 42.36 1.73 20.83
N THR A 409 41.46 2.34 20.07
CA THR A 409 41.73 2.83 18.72
C THR A 409 41.44 4.32 18.65
N GLU A 410 42.16 5.03 17.80
CA GLU A 410 41.89 6.43 17.50
C GLU A 410 42.23 6.75 16.05
N GLN A 411 41.79 7.92 15.61
CA GLN A 411 42.08 8.44 14.28
C GLN A 411 43.13 9.53 14.41
N ASP A 412 44.25 9.38 13.69
CA ASP A 412 45.29 10.40 13.64
C ASP A 412 44.87 11.61 12.78
N GLU A 413 45.71 12.65 12.75
CA GLU A 413 45.46 13.88 11.97
C GLU A 413 45.32 13.63 10.46
N ASN A 414 45.83 12.51 9.94
CA ASN A 414 45.73 12.11 8.54
C ASN A 414 44.49 11.25 8.24
N GLY A 415 43.64 11.00 9.25
CA GLY A 415 42.47 10.17 9.11
C GLY A 415 42.75 8.66 9.19
N LYS A 416 43.99 8.24 9.46
CA LYS A 416 44.36 6.83 9.61
C LYS A 416 44.00 6.34 11.00
N TRP A 417 43.46 5.13 11.08
CA TRP A 417 43.13 4.48 12.34
C TRP A 417 44.37 3.79 12.91
N VAL A 418 44.70 4.11 14.16
CA VAL A 418 45.82 3.54 14.91
C VAL A 418 45.31 2.82 16.15
N GLU A 419 46.06 1.82 16.61
CA GLU A 419 45.77 1.04 17.80
C GLU A 419 46.78 1.43 18.89
N ASP A 420 46.27 1.78 20.07
CA ASP A 420 47.09 2.13 21.24
C ASP A 420 47.20 0.91 22.15
N GLU A 421 48.36 0.25 22.08
CA GLU A 421 48.65 -0.98 22.82
C GLU A 421 48.80 -0.78 24.33
N GLU A 422 49.09 0.44 24.78
CA GLU A 422 49.23 0.75 26.21
C GLU A 422 47.86 0.91 26.87
N GLN A 423 46.87 1.37 26.11
CA GLN A 423 45.50 1.57 26.58
C GLN A 423 44.62 0.35 26.32
N THR A 424 44.62 -0.58 27.27
CA THR A 424 43.82 -1.82 27.19
C THR A 424 42.57 -1.82 28.06
N VAL A 425 41.54 -2.55 27.62
CA VAL A 425 40.29 -2.79 28.34
C VAL A 425 40.05 -4.29 28.43
N ARG A 426 39.77 -4.80 29.63
CA ARG A 426 39.36 -6.19 29.85
C ARG A 426 37.86 -6.24 30.10
N LEU A 427 37.10 -6.68 29.09
CA LEU A 427 35.65 -6.80 29.17
C LEU A 427 35.26 -8.23 29.52
N LYS A 428 34.54 -8.42 30.64
CA LYS A 428 34.04 -9.74 31.06
C LYS A 428 32.91 -10.20 30.16
N ALA A 429 33.03 -11.42 29.63
CA ALA A 429 32.06 -12.03 28.75
C ALA A 429 32.12 -13.55 28.84
N ASP A 430 30.99 -14.18 28.61
CA ASP A 430 30.83 -15.64 28.56
C ASP A 430 30.79 -16.12 27.10
N TYR A 431 30.35 -15.23 26.19
CA TYR A 431 30.24 -15.50 24.76
C TYR A 431 30.79 -14.36 23.91
N ILE A 432 31.39 -14.70 22.78
CA ILE A 432 31.87 -13.75 21.78
C ILE A 432 31.29 -14.13 20.41
N ILE A 433 30.66 -13.18 19.73
CA ILE A 433 30.12 -13.33 18.39
C ILE A 433 30.85 -12.39 17.44
N SER A 434 31.58 -12.92 16.46
CA SER A 434 32.26 -12.13 15.44
C SER A 434 31.34 -11.84 14.23
N ALA A 435 31.09 -10.56 13.98
CA ALA A 435 30.24 -10.07 12.90
C ALA A 435 31.02 -9.13 11.95
N PHE A 436 32.22 -9.57 11.53
CA PHE A 436 33.11 -8.79 10.65
C PHE A 436 32.72 -8.80 9.17
N GLY A 437 31.62 -9.46 8.82
CA GLY A 437 31.16 -9.68 7.45
C GLY A 437 31.58 -11.04 6.91
N SER A 438 31.34 -11.21 5.61
CA SER A 438 31.50 -12.47 4.90
C SER A 438 32.46 -12.32 3.72
N THR A 439 32.95 -13.44 3.18
CA THR A 439 33.92 -13.47 2.09
C THR A 439 33.79 -14.77 1.29
N LEU A 440 34.55 -14.87 0.20
CA LEU A 440 34.74 -16.08 -0.60
C LEU A 440 36.21 -16.50 -0.54
N HIS A 441 36.53 -17.53 0.24
CA HIS A 441 37.91 -18.05 0.36
C HIS A 441 38.07 -19.54 0.06
N ASP A 442 36.96 -20.28 -0.02
CA ASP A 442 36.95 -21.70 -0.36
C ASP A 442 37.53 -21.92 -1.76
N GLN A 443 38.66 -22.63 -1.83
CA GLN A 443 39.38 -22.88 -3.07
C GLN A 443 38.65 -23.86 -4.00
N GLN A 444 37.85 -24.77 -3.45
CA GLN A 444 37.07 -25.72 -4.23
C GLN A 444 35.94 -24.99 -4.96
N VAL A 445 35.25 -24.08 -4.26
CA VAL A 445 34.21 -23.23 -4.88
C VAL A 445 34.83 -22.33 -5.95
N LYS A 446 35.98 -21.71 -5.69
CA LYS A 446 36.68 -20.88 -6.70
C LYS A 446 37.14 -21.69 -7.91
N ALA A 447 37.69 -22.88 -7.69
CA ALA A 447 38.10 -23.77 -8.78
C ALA A 447 36.90 -24.20 -9.65
N ALA A 448 35.74 -24.44 -9.03
CA ALA A 448 34.51 -24.76 -9.73
C ALA A 448 33.96 -23.62 -10.60
N MET A 449 34.41 -22.39 -10.36
CA MET A 449 34.10 -21.20 -11.18
C MET A 449 35.07 -20.98 -12.36
N SER A 450 36.08 -21.82 -12.53
CA SER A 450 37.00 -21.69 -13.67
C SER A 450 36.24 -21.78 -15.02
N PRO A 451 36.58 -20.96 -16.05
CA PRO A 451 37.75 -20.09 -16.16
C PRO A 451 37.47 -18.59 -15.89
N ILE A 452 36.41 -18.22 -15.15
CA ILE A 452 36.09 -16.80 -14.95
C ILE A 452 37.21 -16.03 -14.24
N GLN A 453 37.40 -14.77 -14.62
CA GLN A 453 38.38 -13.88 -13.99
C GLN A 453 37.88 -13.40 -12.63
N PHE A 454 38.83 -13.21 -11.70
CA PHE A 454 38.59 -12.66 -10.37
C PHE A 454 39.32 -11.34 -10.23
N ASN A 455 38.67 -10.37 -9.59
CA ASN A 455 39.22 -9.06 -9.32
C ASN A 455 40.20 -9.09 -8.12
N SER A 456 40.78 -7.92 -7.79
CA SER A 456 41.72 -7.75 -6.67
C SER A 456 41.14 -8.06 -5.29
N TRP A 457 39.81 -8.09 -5.15
CA TRP A 457 39.11 -8.49 -3.92
C TRP A 457 38.88 -10.00 -3.83
N GLY A 458 39.31 -10.75 -4.85
CA GLY A 458 39.15 -12.20 -4.91
C GLY A 458 37.70 -12.63 -5.15
N LEU A 459 36.89 -11.78 -5.80
CA LEU A 459 35.52 -12.02 -6.24
C LEU A 459 35.44 -12.06 -7.78
N PRO A 460 34.43 -12.71 -8.38
CA PRO A 460 34.24 -12.70 -9.83
C PRO A 460 34.21 -11.28 -10.40
N GLU A 461 34.96 -11.04 -11.47
CA GLU A 461 34.93 -9.78 -12.20
C GLU A 461 33.74 -9.77 -13.16
N VAL A 462 32.91 -8.72 -13.06
CA VAL A 462 31.72 -8.54 -13.90
C VAL A 462 31.63 -7.12 -14.44
N SER A 463 30.99 -6.98 -15.60
CA SER A 463 30.58 -5.69 -16.13
C SER A 463 29.46 -5.09 -15.27
N PRO A 464 29.60 -3.84 -14.79
CA PRO A 464 28.58 -3.19 -13.95
C PRO A 464 27.28 -2.91 -14.70
N ASP A 465 27.33 -2.74 -16.02
CA ASP A 465 26.15 -2.43 -16.84
C ASP A 465 25.36 -3.68 -17.24
N THR A 466 26.02 -4.85 -17.28
CA THR A 466 25.45 -6.07 -17.87
C THR A 466 25.42 -7.27 -16.93
N MET A 467 26.18 -7.23 -15.84
CA MET A 467 26.42 -8.35 -14.92
C MET A 467 27.11 -9.56 -15.55
N GLN A 468 27.64 -9.43 -16.77
CA GLN A 468 28.37 -10.47 -17.48
C GLN A 468 29.79 -10.61 -16.92
N SER A 469 30.27 -11.84 -16.76
CA SER A 469 31.66 -12.13 -16.38
C SER A 469 32.61 -12.06 -17.57
N SER A 470 33.88 -12.48 -17.39
CA SER A 470 34.81 -12.66 -18.51
C SER A 470 34.37 -13.73 -19.53
N GLU A 471 33.45 -14.62 -19.14
CA GLU A 471 32.86 -15.64 -19.99
C GLU A 471 31.47 -15.22 -20.47
N PRO A 472 31.18 -15.16 -21.79
CA PRO A 472 29.94 -14.57 -22.30
C PRO A 472 28.64 -15.22 -21.82
N TRP A 473 28.70 -16.51 -21.49
CA TRP A 473 27.56 -17.33 -21.06
C TRP A 473 27.35 -17.35 -19.54
N ILE A 474 28.20 -16.65 -18.78
CA ILE A 474 28.20 -16.63 -17.33
C ILE A 474 27.99 -15.21 -16.81
N PHE A 475 26.95 -15.04 -16.01
CA PHE A 475 26.58 -13.80 -15.35
C PHE A 475 26.67 -13.98 -13.83
N CYS A 476 26.88 -12.90 -13.08
CA CYS A 476 27.01 -12.94 -11.63
C CYS A 476 26.42 -11.68 -10.99
N GLY A 477 25.74 -11.82 -9.86
CA GLY A 477 25.07 -10.71 -9.18
C GLY A 477 24.87 -10.94 -7.68
N GLY A 478 24.42 -9.89 -6.98
CA GLY A 478 24.28 -9.87 -5.52
C GLY A 478 25.62 -9.74 -4.82
N ASP A 479 25.69 -10.14 -3.54
CA ASP A 479 26.91 -10.01 -2.71
C ASP A 479 28.18 -10.58 -3.38
N LEU A 480 28.02 -11.61 -4.23
CA LEU A 480 29.13 -12.24 -4.94
C LEU A 480 29.80 -11.31 -5.96
N ALA A 481 29.04 -10.41 -6.59
CA ALA A 481 29.57 -9.40 -7.50
C ALA A 481 30.33 -8.28 -6.75
N GLY A 482 30.19 -8.20 -5.43
CA GLY A 482 30.94 -7.29 -4.57
C GLY A 482 30.51 -5.82 -4.62
N GLN A 483 29.38 -5.50 -5.26
CA GLN A 483 28.82 -4.15 -5.33
C GLN A 483 27.59 -3.96 -4.45
N ALA A 484 26.66 -4.91 -4.49
CA ALA A 484 25.45 -4.89 -3.67
C ALA A 484 25.77 -5.02 -2.17
N ASN A 485 25.08 -4.24 -1.34
CA ASN A 485 25.12 -4.33 0.12
C ASN A 485 23.75 -4.63 0.74
N THR A 486 22.70 -4.68 -0.09
CA THR A 486 21.32 -4.84 0.34
C THR A 486 20.58 -5.90 -0.48
N THR A 487 19.47 -6.41 0.06
CA THR A 487 18.59 -7.34 -0.65
C THR A 487 18.07 -6.75 -1.97
N VAL A 488 17.68 -5.46 -1.98
CA VAL A 488 17.08 -4.83 -3.16
C VAL A 488 18.10 -4.57 -4.28
N GLU A 489 19.36 -4.30 -3.93
CA GLU A 489 20.45 -4.24 -4.92
C GLU A 489 20.73 -5.62 -5.50
N SER A 490 20.78 -6.66 -4.67
CA SER A 490 20.94 -8.04 -5.14
C SER A 490 19.82 -8.46 -6.09
N VAL A 491 18.58 -8.08 -5.80
CA VAL A 491 17.44 -8.26 -6.70
C VAL A 491 17.66 -7.51 -8.01
N ASN A 492 18.16 -6.28 -7.97
CA ASN A 492 18.42 -5.48 -9.16
C ASN A 492 19.55 -6.06 -10.03
N ASP A 493 20.60 -6.62 -9.43
CA ASP A 493 21.65 -7.31 -10.18
C ASP A 493 21.07 -8.50 -10.95
N GLY A 494 20.21 -9.31 -10.31
CA GLY A 494 19.49 -10.40 -10.97
C GLY A 494 18.56 -9.92 -12.09
N LYS A 495 17.83 -8.81 -11.86
CA LYS A 495 16.97 -8.16 -12.86
C LYS A 495 17.77 -7.70 -14.08
N THR A 496 18.91 -7.06 -13.84
CA THR A 496 19.81 -6.57 -14.88
C THR A 496 20.40 -7.74 -15.66
N ALA A 497 20.94 -8.73 -14.96
CA ALA A 497 21.50 -9.93 -15.56
C ALA A 497 20.48 -10.67 -16.44
N ALA A 498 19.22 -10.78 -16.03
CA ALA A 498 18.18 -11.45 -16.81
C ALA A 498 17.99 -10.85 -18.21
N TRP A 499 18.08 -9.52 -18.35
CA TRP A 499 17.98 -8.87 -19.66
C TRP A 499 19.17 -9.20 -20.57
N TYR A 500 20.39 -9.13 -20.03
CA TYR A 500 21.60 -9.36 -20.83
C TYR A 500 21.86 -10.85 -21.09
N LEU A 501 21.47 -11.71 -20.15
CA LEU A 501 21.43 -13.16 -20.38
C LEU A 501 20.37 -13.49 -21.43
N HIS A 502 19.21 -12.83 -21.43
CA HIS A 502 18.25 -12.98 -22.53
C HIS A 502 18.85 -12.55 -23.86
N LYS A 503 19.49 -11.37 -23.94
CA LYS A 503 20.17 -10.90 -25.15
C LYS A 503 21.23 -11.89 -25.63
N TYR A 504 22.02 -12.44 -24.72
CA TYR A 504 23.04 -13.44 -25.03
C TYR A 504 22.40 -14.72 -25.61
N LEU A 505 21.41 -15.29 -24.92
CA LEU A 505 20.73 -16.50 -25.38
C LEU A 505 20.08 -16.30 -26.75
N GLN A 506 19.35 -15.21 -26.97
CA GLN A 506 18.77 -14.92 -28.29
C GLN A 506 19.85 -14.80 -29.39
N SER A 507 21.02 -14.27 -29.06
CA SER A 507 22.12 -14.14 -30.02
C SER A 507 22.71 -15.50 -30.48
N LEU A 508 22.67 -16.53 -29.62
CA LEU A 508 23.09 -17.89 -30.00
C LEU A 508 22.20 -18.49 -31.10
N HIS A 509 20.94 -18.06 -31.15
CA HIS A 509 19.94 -18.50 -32.13
C HIS A 509 19.76 -17.49 -33.28
N GLY A 510 20.63 -16.47 -33.38
CA GLY A 510 20.56 -15.46 -34.44
C GLY A 510 19.35 -14.53 -34.36
N LEU A 511 18.70 -14.43 -33.21
CA LEU A 511 17.49 -13.63 -33.01
C LEU A 511 17.84 -12.24 -32.46
N PRO A 512 17.34 -11.15 -33.09
CA PRO A 512 17.56 -9.80 -32.58
C PRO A 512 16.69 -9.53 -31.35
N VAL A 513 17.23 -8.75 -30.42
CA VAL A 513 16.49 -8.19 -29.29
C VAL A 513 16.48 -6.66 -29.39
N SER A 514 15.46 -6.03 -28.80
CA SER A 514 15.36 -4.56 -28.74
C SER A 514 16.62 -3.94 -28.15
N ALA A 515 17.05 -2.79 -28.69
CA ALA A 515 18.16 -2.03 -28.13
C ALA A 515 17.83 -1.47 -26.73
N THR A 516 16.56 -1.10 -26.52
CA THR A 516 16.05 -0.66 -25.22
C THR A 516 15.53 -1.87 -24.44
N PRO A 517 15.96 -2.06 -23.17
CA PRO A 517 15.45 -3.13 -22.33
C PRO A 517 13.94 -3.11 -22.14
N THR A 518 13.30 -4.26 -22.33
CA THR A 518 11.84 -4.46 -22.19
C THR A 518 11.55 -5.72 -21.38
N LEU A 519 11.81 -5.65 -20.07
CA LEU A 519 11.46 -6.73 -19.15
C LEU A 519 9.93 -6.77 -18.92
N PRO A 520 9.28 -7.94 -18.95
CA PRO A 520 7.84 -8.02 -18.69
C PRO A 520 7.48 -7.73 -17.23
N LYS A 521 6.30 -7.13 -17.03
CA LYS A 521 5.71 -6.86 -15.71
C LYS A 521 5.24 -8.15 -15.00
N PHE A 522 4.81 -8.02 -13.75
CA PHE A 522 4.12 -9.07 -12.99
C PHE A 522 2.68 -9.22 -13.50
N TYR A 523 2.18 -10.46 -13.61
CA TYR A 523 0.79 -10.74 -13.95
C TYR A 523 0.17 -11.79 -13.03
N SER A 524 -1.15 -11.68 -12.84
CA SER A 524 -1.98 -12.69 -12.16
C SER A 524 -3.28 -12.93 -12.95
N PRO A 525 -4.09 -13.95 -12.60
CA PRO A 525 -5.38 -14.19 -13.27
C PRO A 525 -6.34 -13.00 -13.19
N ILE A 526 -6.19 -12.10 -12.20
CA ILE A 526 -6.96 -10.85 -12.10
C ILE A 526 -6.80 -10.00 -13.37
N ASP A 527 -5.62 -10.00 -13.99
CA ASP A 527 -5.35 -9.16 -15.15
C ASP A 527 -6.17 -9.57 -16.39
N LEU A 528 -6.66 -10.82 -16.41
CA LEU A 528 -7.47 -11.38 -17.49
C LEU A 528 -8.96 -11.00 -17.39
N VAL A 529 -9.39 -10.40 -16.28
CA VAL A 529 -10.79 -9.99 -16.09
C VAL A 529 -11.18 -8.95 -17.15
N ASP A 530 -12.28 -9.22 -17.84
CA ASP A 530 -12.84 -8.31 -18.83
C ASP A 530 -13.65 -7.19 -18.14
N LEU A 531 -13.32 -5.95 -18.45
CA LEU A 531 -14.05 -4.76 -17.99
C LEU A 531 -14.89 -4.13 -19.09
N SER A 532 -14.95 -4.72 -20.28
CA SER A 532 -15.69 -4.17 -21.39
C SER A 532 -17.19 -4.16 -21.11
N THR A 533 -17.89 -3.18 -21.70
CA THR A 533 -19.33 -3.05 -21.57
C THR A 533 -19.93 -2.40 -22.80
N VAL A 534 -21.22 -2.62 -23.05
CA VAL A 534 -21.96 -2.03 -24.17
C VAL A 534 -23.05 -1.11 -23.63
N ILE A 535 -23.03 0.15 -24.07
CA ILE A 535 -23.97 1.19 -23.63
C ILE A 535 -24.54 1.87 -24.86
N CYS A 536 -25.87 1.83 -25.03
CA CYS A 536 -26.54 2.38 -26.22
C CYS A 536 -25.97 1.88 -27.55
N GLY A 537 -25.52 0.63 -27.61
CA GLY A 537 -24.90 0.03 -28.81
C GLY A 537 -23.42 0.38 -29.01
N LEU A 538 -22.83 1.24 -28.16
CA LEU A 538 -21.42 1.59 -28.19
C LEU A 538 -20.62 0.65 -27.28
N LYS A 539 -19.51 0.11 -27.78
CA LYS A 539 -18.62 -0.77 -27.01
C LYS A 539 -17.54 0.06 -26.31
N PHE A 540 -17.50 -0.03 -24.99
CA PHE A 540 -16.48 0.58 -24.15
C PHE A 540 -15.50 -0.51 -23.73
N GLU A 541 -14.20 -0.27 -23.89
CA GLU A 541 -13.16 -1.20 -23.42
C GLU A 541 -13.13 -1.31 -21.89
N ASN A 542 -13.55 -0.25 -21.20
CA ASN A 542 -13.70 -0.18 -19.76
C ASN A 542 -14.69 0.96 -19.38
N PRO A 543 -15.28 0.94 -18.19
CA PRO A 543 -16.34 1.89 -17.84
C PRO A 543 -15.83 3.28 -17.43
N PHE A 544 -14.52 3.55 -17.46
CA PHE A 544 -13.95 4.81 -16.97
C PHE A 544 -13.65 5.79 -18.10
N GLY A 545 -14.05 7.05 -17.92
CA GLY A 545 -13.80 8.11 -18.88
C GLY A 545 -13.59 9.48 -18.26
N LEU A 546 -13.01 10.38 -19.03
CA LEU A 546 -12.83 11.77 -18.59
C LEU A 546 -14.13 12.56 -18.78
N ALA A 547 -14.56 13.27 -17.74
CA ALA A 547 -15.70 14.18 -17.84
C ALA A 547 -15.38 15.42 -18.69
N SER A 548 -16.41 16.09 -19.21
CA SER A 548 -16.30 17.42 -19.84
C SER A 548 -15.89 18.47 -18.81
N ALA A 549 -14.58 18.75 -18.70
CA ALA A 549 -13.99 19.47 -17.57
C ALA A 549 -12.52 19.89 -17.86
N PRO A 550 -11.77 20.48 -16.91
CA PRO A 550 -10.37 20.87 -17.13
C PRO A 550 -9.46 19.74 -17.68
N PRO A 551 -9.58 18.46 -17.26
CA PRO A 551 -8.81 17.36 -17.86
C PRO A 551 -9.04 17.12 -19.36
N THR A 552 -10.10 17.70 -19.95
CA THR A 552 -10.40 17.63 -21.39
C THR A 552 -10.38 19.01 -22.05
N THR A 553 -9.58 19.96 -21.52
CA THR A 553 -9.44 21.32 -22.07
C THR A 553 -8.94 21.35 -23.51
N SER A 554 -8.20 20.32 -23.96
CA SER A 554 -7.68 20.23 -25.33
C SER A 554 -7.66 18.80 -25.86
N ALA A 555 -7.72 18.65 -27.18
CA ALA A 555 -7.63 17.36 -27.86
C ALA A 555 -6.32 16.61 -27.60
N ALA A 556 -5.20 17.33 -27.47
CA ALA A 556 -3.91 16.74 -27.14
C ALA A 556 -3.89 16.10 -25.73
N MET A 557 -4.69 16.62 -24.79
CA MET A 557 -4.88 15.98 -23.48
C MET A 557 -5.68 14.68 -23.60
N ILE A 558 -6.75 14.70 -24.39
CA ILE A 558 -7.57 13.51 -24.68
C ILE A 558 -6.72 12.40 -25.31
N ARG A 559 -5.89 12.73 -26.32
CA ARG A 559 -4.95 11.79 -26.93
C ARG A 559 -4.08 11.09 -25.88
N ARG A 560 -3.47 11.85 -24.96
CA ARG A 560 -2.64 11.30 -23.89
C ARG A 560 -3.43 10.45 -22.91
N ALA A 561 -4.69 10.80 -22.64
CA ALA A 561 -5.58 9.98 -21.82
C ALA A 561 -5.89 8.63 -22.50
N PHE A 562 -6.17 8.62 -23.80
CA PHE A 562 -6.36 7.37 -24.54
C PHE A 562 -5.10 6.51 -24.58
N GLN A 563 -3.93 7.12 -24.79
CA GLN A 563 -2.63 6.44 -24.70
C GLN A 563 -2.38 5.83 -23.31
N ALA A 564 -2.87 6.49 -22.24
CA ALA A 564 -2.78 5.96 -20.88
C ALA A 564 -3.77 4.81 -20.60
N GLY A 565 -4.84 4.66 -21.40
CA GLY A 565 -5.80 3.55 -21.28
C GLY A 565 -7.24 3.93 -20.93
N TRP A 566 -7.59 5.23 -20.87
CA TRP A 566 -8.97 5.66 -20.60
C TRP A 566 -9.92 5.09 -21.68
N GLY A 567 -11.07 4.55 -21.28
CA GLY A 567 -12.00 3.87 -22.18
C GLY A 567 -12.81 4.83 -23.05
N PHE A 568 -13.15 6.01 -22.50
CA PHE A 568 -13.84 7.06 -23.22
C PHE A 568 -13.47 8.46 -22.71
N VAL A 569 -13.85 9.49 -23.45
CA VAL A 569 -13.81 10.87 -22.96
C VAL A 569 -15.05 11.63 -23.35
N VAL A 570 -15.30 12.72 -22.63
CA VAL A 570 -16.21 13.77 -23.04
C VAL A 570 -15.42 15.04 -23.34
N THR A 571 -15.57 15.60 -24.54
CA THR A 571 -14.91 16.87 -24.89
C THR A 571 -15.32 17.97 -23.91
N LYS A 572 -14.46 18.96 -23.63
CA LYS A 572 -14.92 20.17 -22.94
C LYS A 572 -16.08 20.76 -23.74
N THR A 573 -17.16 21.10 -23.04
CA THR A 573 -18.39 21.60 -23.68
C THR A 573 -18.06 22.74 -24.62
N PHE A 574 -18.49 22.66 -25.88
CA PHE A 574 -18.28 23.74 -26.85
C PHE A 574 -19.62 24.21 -27.44
N THR A 575 -19.59 25.41 -28.00
CA THR A 575 -20.78 26.13 -28.48
C THR A 575 -20.54 26.59 -29.92
N LEU A 576 -21.57 27.16 -30.55
CA LEU A 576 -21.40 27.86 -31.82
C LEU A 576 -20.58 29.15 -31.62
N ASP A 577 -19.92 29.63 -32.68
CA ASP A 577 -19.04 30.82 -32.60
C ASP A 577 -19.77 32.08 -32.08
N LYS A 578 -21.08 32.20 -32.32
CA LYS A 578 -21.90 33.29 -31.79
C LYS A 578 -22.02 33.29 -30.26
N ASP A 579 -21.80 32.13 -29.63
CA ASP A 579 -21.90 31.89 -28.20
C ASP A 579 -20.51 31.72 -27.57
N ILE A 580 -19.46 32.24 -28.21
CA ILE A 580 -18.09 32.20 -27.69
C ILE A 580 -18.01 32.87 -26.31
N VAL A 581 -17.14 32.33 -25.45
CA VAL A 581 -16.95 32.78 -24.08
C VAL A 581 -15.51 33.18 -23.81
N THR A 582 -15.30 33.92 -22.74
CA THR A 582 -13.98 34.24 -22.19
C THR A 582 -14.00 33.96 -20.70
N ASN A 583 -13.05 33.15 -20.23
CA ASN A 583 -12.94 32.82 -18.82
C ASN A 583 -12.32 33.97 -18.00
N VAL A 584 -12.70 34.05 -16.73
CA VAL A 584 -12.06 34.94 -15.75
C VAL A 584 -10.90 34.23 -15.03
N SER A 585 -10.12 34.98 -14.24
CA SER A 585 -9.08 34.43 -13.37
C SER A 585 -8.92 35.25 -12.08
N PRO A 586 -8.73 34.61 -10.91
CA PRO A 586 -8.70 33.16 -10.65
C PRO A 586 -10.10 32.51 -10.78
N ARG A 587 -10.16 31.22 -11.11
CA ARG A 587 -11.44 30.54 -11.40
C ARG A 587 -11.59 29.10 -10.90
N ILE A 588 -10.53 28.44 -10.44
CA ILE A 588 -10.59 27.10 -9.83
C ILE A 588 -9.85 27.20 -8.50
N VAL A 589 -10.49 26.78 -7.41
CA VAL A 589 -9.91 26.84 -6.06
C VAL A 589 -10.10 25.51 -5.34
N ARG A 590 -9.18 25.18 -4.42
CA ARG A 590 -9.35 24.03 -3.53
C ARG A 590 -10.60 24.17 -2.66
N GLY A 591 -11.17 23.04 -2.29
CA GLY A 591 -12.28 22.96 -1.36
C GLY A 591 -11.85 23.21 0.09
N THR A 592 -12.68 23.85 0.90
CA THR A 592 -12.52 24.01 2.37
C THR A 592 -13.30 22.94 3.15
N THR A 593 -13.91 21.99 2.44
CA THR A 593 -14.81 20.94 2.94
C THR A 593 -14.16 19.95 3.90
N SER A 594 -12.84 19.87 3.92
CA SER A 594 -12.05 19.01 4.81
C SER A 594 -11.06 19.81 5.68
N GLY A 595 -11.37 21.07 5.98
CA GLY A 595 -10.53 21.93 6.82
C GLY A 595 -9.23 22.38 6.15
N HIS A 596 -8.18 22.62 6.95
CA HIS A 596 -6.90 23.20 6.48
C HIS A 596 -5.88 22.17 5.97
N THR A 597 -6.33 21.13 5.26
CA THR A 597 -5.44 20.14 4.62
C THR A 597 -5.08 20.56 3.20
N PHE A 598 -3.79 20.70 2.90
CA PHE A 598 -3.28 21.10 1.58
C PHE A 598 -2.58 19.93 0.88
N GLY A 599 -2.28 20.09 -0.41
CA GLY A 599 -1.61 19.06 -1.20
C GLY A 599 -2.59 17.98 -1.71
N PRO A 600 -2.19 16.69 -1.69
CA PRO A 600 -2.92 15.61 -2.35
C PRO A 600 -4.32 15.41 -1.77
N GLY A 601 -5.21 14.83 -2.57
CA GLY A 601 -6.52 14.35 -2.11
C GLY A 601 -7.46 15.45 -1.60
N GLN A 602 -7.49 16.62 -2.27
CA GLN A 602 -8.45 17.66 -1.93
C GLN A 602 -9.88 17.11 -2.02
N GLY A 603 -10.63 17.20 -0.93
CA GLY A 603 -11.99 16.64 -0.82
C GLY A 603 -12.99 17.26 -1.80
N SER A 604 -12.71 18.48 -2.27
CA SER A 604 -13.45 19.12 -3.35
C SER A 604 -12.64 20.19 -4.05
N PHE A 605 -13.16 20.66 -5.18
CA PHE A 605 -12.79 21.93 -5.81
C PHE A 605 -14.05 22.75 -6.05
N LEU A 606 -13.91 24.07 -6.09
CA LEU A 606 -14.94 24.94 -6.65
C LEU A 606 -14.39 25.65 -7.89
N ASN A 607 -15.21 25.72 -8.92
CA ASN A 607 -14.88 26.44 -10.14
C ASN A 607 -15.97 27.44 -10.56
N ILE A 608 -15.54 28.53 -11.18
CA ILE A 608 -16.37 29.51 -11.90
C ILE A 608 -15.92 29.54 -13.38
N GLU A 609 -15.60 28.38 -13.94
CA GLU A 609 -15.10 28.20 -15.30
C GLU A 609 -16.24 27.92 -16.29
N LEU A 610 -16.28 28.66 -17.40
CA LEU A 610 -17.32 28.51 -18.41
C LEU A 610 -17.11 27.26 -19.29
N VAL A 611 -17.85 27.21 -20.41
CA VAL A 611 -17.60 26.28 -21.52
C VAL A 611 -16.22 26.52 -22.16
N SER A 612 -15.85 25.71 -23.14
CA SER A 612 -14.59 25.82 -23.85
C SER A 612 -14.43 27.20 -24.50
N GLU A 613 -13.26 27.81 -24.35
CA GLU A 613 -12.86 28.99 -25.13
C GLU A 613 -12.41 28.62 -26.56
N LYS A 614 -12.29 27.31 -26.86
CA LYS A 614 -11.95 26.82 -28.20
C LYS A 614 -13.22 26.64 -29.03
N THR A 615 -13.12 27.00 -30.31
CA THR A 615 -14.26 27.02 -31.23
C THR A 615 -14.81 25.64 -31.53
N ALA A 616 -16.03 25.61 -32.05
CA ALA A 616 -16.67 24.38 -32.50
C ALA A 616 -15.86 23.70 -33.62
N ALA A 617 -15.27 24.48 -34.53
CA ALA A 617 -14.41 23.99 -35.60
C ALA A 617 -13.16 23.26 -35.06
N TYR A 618 -12.53 23.79 -34.01
CA TYR A 618 -11.41 23.11 -33.34
C TYR A 618 -11.83 21.73 -32.83
N TRP A 619 -12.96 21.67 -32.12
CA TRP A 619 -13.42 20.42 -31.51
C TRP A 619 -13.85 19.40 -32.56
N CYS A 620 -14.59 19.82 -33.58
CA CYS A 620 -15.04 18.93 -34.65
C CYS A 620 -13.86 18.34 -35.41
N ARG A 621 -12.86 19.15 -35.78
CA ARG A 621 -11.62 18.62 -36.39
C ARG A 621 -10.89 17.66 -35.45
N SER A 622 -10.77 18.03 -34.18
CA SER A 622 -10.08 17.21 -33.16
C SER A 622 -10.77 15.87 -32.93
N VAL A 623 -12.10 15.82 -32.93
CA VAL A 623 -12.86 14.57 -32.79
C VAL A 623 -12.54 13.63 -33.94
N ARG A 624 -12.54 14.14 -35.18
CA ARG A 624 -12.17 13.36 -36.36
C ARG A 624 -10.74 12.80 -36.25
N GLU A 625 -9.77 13.66 -35.96
CA GLU A 625 -8.37 13.24 -35.77
C GLU A 625 -8.22 12.18 -34.67
N LEU A 626 -8.94 12.32 -33.56
CA LEU A 626 -8.89 11.35 -32.46
C LEU A 626 -9.59 10.03 -32.81
N LYS A 627 -10.68 10.04 -33.58
CA LYS A 627 -11.32 8.81 -34.05
C LYS A 627 -10.51 8.08 -35.10
N ASP A 628 -9.85 8.81 -36.00
CA ASP A 628 -8.96 8.23 -37.00
C ASP A 628 -7.80 7.47 -36.31
N ASP A 629 -7.24 8.06 -35.26
CA ASP A 629 -6.11 7.46 -34.52
C ASP A 629 -6.53 6.44 -33.45
N PHE A 630 -7.76 6.54 -32.93
CA PHE A 630 -8.29 5.69 -31.86
C PHE A 630 -9.72 5.23 -32.18
N PRO A 631 -9.93 4.38 -33.20
CA PRO A 631 -11.27 4.00 -33.67
C PRO A 631 -12.10 3.26 -32.60
N GLU A 632 -11.44 2.47 -31.74
CA GLU A 632 -12.07 1.70 -30.66
C GLU A 632 -12.42 2.56 -29.42
N LYS A 633 -11.86 3.78 -29.30
CA LYS A 633 -12.11 4.65 -28.16
C LYS A 633 -13.38 5.46 -28.36
N ILE A 634 -14.17 5.59 -27.31
CA ILE A 634 -15.43 6.35 -27.36
C ILE A 634 -15.18 7.83 -27.09
N ILE A 635 -15.65 8.69 -27.99
CA ILE A 635 -15.59 10.14 -27.89
C ILE A 635 -17.01 10.70 -27.86
N ILE A 636 -17.36 11.27 -26.72
CA ILE A 636 -18.66 11.93 -26.52
C ILE A 636 -18.45 13.45 -26.68
N ALA A 637 -19.06 14.05 -27.69
CA ALA A 637 -18.98 15.50 -27.90
C ALA A 637 -19.94 16.22 -26.96
N SER A 638 -19.42 16.95 -25.98
CA SER A 638 -20.27 17.81 -25.14
C SER A 638 -20.57 19.12 -25.83
N ILE A 639 -21.85 19.43 -25.99
CA ILE A 639 -22.32 20.61 -26.71
C ILE A 639 -23.34 21.39 -25.89
N MET A 640 -23.44 22.70 -26.17
CA MET A 640 -24.42 23.57 -25.53
C MET A 640 -24.85 24.71 -26.44
N CYS A 641 -26.14 25.03 -26.40
CA CYS A 641 -26.72 26.19 -27.07
C CYS A 641 -27.70 26.91 -26.14
N SER A 642 -28.15 28.11 -26.54
CA SER A 642 -29.36 28.71 -25.99
C SER A 642 -30.60 27.87 -26.30
N TYR A 643 -31.74 28.21 -25.70
CA TYR A 643 -33.01 27.57 -26.00
C TYR A 643 -33.52 27.96 -27.41
N ASN A 644 -32.83 27.50 -28.45
CA ASN A 644 -33.14 27.71 -29.85
C ASN A 644 -32.99 26.38 -30.61
N LYS A 645 -34.03 25.98 -31.34
CA LYS A 645 -34.07 24.71 -32.07
C LYS A 645 -32.99 24.62 -33.14
N GLU A 646 -32.80 25.66 -33.94
CA GLU A 646 -31.87 25.64 -35.07
C GLU A 646 -30.42 25.47 -34.60
N ASP A 647 -30.05 26.08 -33.48
CA ASP A 647 -28.72 26.01 -32.91
C ASP A 647 -28.37 24.60 -32.42
N TRP A 648 -29.26 23.98 -31.64
CA TRP A 648 -29.08 22.62 -31.15
C TRP A 648 -28.99 21.61 -32.30
N VAL A 649 -29.83 21.78 -33.33
CA VAL A 649 -29.79 20.95 -34.54
C VAL A 649 -28.47 21.14 -35.30
N LYS A 650 -28.05 22.39 -35.51
CA LYS A 650 -26.83 22.72 -36.23
C LYS A 650 -25.60 22.17 -35.53
N LEU A 651 -25.46 22.43 -34.22
CA LEU A 651 -24.30 22.01 -33.45
C LEU A 651 -24.27 20.49 -33.26
N GLY A 652 -25.43 19.86 -33.04
CA GLY A 652 -25.57 18.41 -32.95
C GLY A 652 -25.14 17.69 -34.22
N LYS A 653 -25.66 18.11 -35.40
CA LYS A 653 -25.24 17.56 -36.70
C LYS A 653 -23.75 17.79 -36.96
N MET A 654 -23.25 18.98 -36.66
CA MET A 654 -21.84 19.27 -36.86
C MET A 654 -20.93 18.36 -36.03
N ALA A 655 -21.28 18.03 -34.79
CA ALA A 655 -20.53 17.06 -33.99
C ALA A 655 -20.65 15.62 -34.53
N GLU A 656 -21.85 15.20 -34.94
CA GLU A 656 -22.11 13.88 -35.56
C GLU A 656 -21.33 13.69 -36.88
N ASP A 657 -21.39 14.65 -37.79
CA ASP A 657 -20.73 14.63 -39.10
C ASP A 657 -19.19 14.55 -38.98
N HIS A 658 -18.64 14.88 -37.81
CA HIS A 658 -17.21 14.80 -37.53
C HIS A 658 -16.80 13.54 -36.74
N GLY A 659 -17.72 12.58 -36.59
CA GLY A 659 -17.42 11.24 -36.10
C GLY A 659 -17.52 11.09 -34.58
N ALA A 660 -18.19 12.01 -33.86
CA ALA A 660 -18.48 11.75 -32.46
C ALA A 660 -19.31 10.46 -32.31
N ASP A 661 -18.94 9.59 -31.37
CA ASP A 661 -19.67 8.33 -31.13
C ASP A 661 -21.02 8.59 -30.44
N ALA A 662 -21.07 9.66 -29.63
CA ALA A 662 -22.29 10.14 -28.97
C ALA A 662 -22.19 11.64 -28.67
N LEU A 663 -23.32 12.24 -28.27
CA LEU A 663 -23.37 13.61 -27.77
C LEU A 663 -23.66 13.66 -26.26
N GLU A 664 -23.13 14.67 -25.56
CA GLU A 664 -23.55 15.02 -24.21
C GLU A 664 -24.12 16.45 -24.20
N LEU A 665 -25.44 16.58 -24.00
CA LEU A 665 -26.12 17.87 -23.96
C LEU A 665 -25.89 18.51 -22.60
N ASN A 666 -25.07 19.56 -22.54
CA ASN A 666 -24.81 20.26 -21.28
C ASN A 666 -25.96 21.21 -20.95
N LEU A 667 -26.89 20.74 -20.13
CA LEU A 667 -28.05 21.51 -19.66
C LEU A 667 -27.83 22.03 -18.23
N SER A 668 -26.59 22.05 -17.74
CA SER A 668 -26.39 21.99 -16.28
C SER A 668 -25.33 22.91 -15.71
N CYS A 669 -24.60 23.67 -16.55
CA CYS A 669 -23.60 24.62 -16.05
C CYS A 669 -24.25 25.67 -15.12
N PRO A 670 -23.88 25.74 -13.82
CA PRO A 670 -24.58 26.57 -12.86
C PRO A 670 -24.13 28.05 -12.85
N HIS A 671 -23.07 28.41 -13.58
CA HIS A 671 -22.46 29.73 -13.50
C HIS A 671 -22.18 30.32 -14.88
N GLY A 672 -22.40 31.64 -15.01
CA GLY A 672 -22.13 32.46 -16.20
C GLY A 672 -22.95 32.15 -17.46
N MET A 673 -23.56 30.97 -17.57
CA MET A 673 -24.38 30.57 -18.72
C MET A 673 -25.89 30.70 -18.45
N GLY A 674 -26.33 30.60 -17.19
CA GLY A 674 -27.73 30.78 -16.81
C GLY A 674 -28.27 32.18 -17.11
N GLU A 675 -27.44 33.20 -16.92
CA GLU A 675 -27.74 34.60 -17.27
C GLU A 675 -27.95 34.81 -18.78
N ARG A 676 -27.48 33.86 -19.61
CA ARG A 676 -27.67 33.85 -21.07
C ARG A 676 -28.79 32.91 -21.52
N GLY A 677 -29.62 32.40 -20.59
CA GLY A 677 -30.69 31.45 -20.88
C GLY A 677 -30.20 30.07 -21.32
N MET A 678 -28.98 29.67 -20.93
CA MET A 678 -28.37 28.37 -21.26
C MET A 678 -27.96 27.60 -20.00
N GLY A 679 -27.56 26.34 -20.17
CA GLY A 679 -27.07 25.52 -19.06
C GLY A 679 -28.15 25.34 -17.99
N LEU A 680 -27.84 25.67 -16.72
CA LEU A 680 -28.73 25.49 -15.58
C LEU A 680 -30.13 26.10 -15.78
N ALA A 681 -30.25 27.22 -16.50
CA ALA A 681 -31.53 27.85 -16.82
C ALA A 681 -32.48 26.90 -17.59
N CYS A 682 -31.93 26.01 -18.43
CA CYS A 682 -32.70 24.99 -19.14
C CYS A 682 -32.86 23.72 -18.29
N GLY A 683 -31.79 23.22 -17.67
CA GLY A 683 -31.80 21.93 -16.97
C GLY A 683 -32.60 21.86 -15.68
N GLN A 684 -33.12 22.98 -15.18
CA GLN A 684 -34.03 23.02 -14.03
C GLN A 684 -35.51 22.92 -14.43
N ASN A 685 -35.84 23.04 -15.71
CA ASN A 685 -37.22 22.98 -16.20
C ASN A 685 -37.43 21.71 -17.07
N PRO A 686 -38.27 20.76 -16.63
CA PRO A 686 -38.56 19.54 -17.38
C PRO A 686 -39.02 19.79 -18.83
N GLU A 687 -39.82 20.84 -19.07
CA GLU A 687 -40.34 21.13 -20.41
C GLU A 687 -39.23 21.53 -21.39
N LEU A 688 -38.31 22.39 -20.93
CA LEU A 688 -37.18 22.83 -21.76
C LEU A 688 -36.26 21.64 -22.07
N VAL A 689 -36.00 20.78 -21.09
CA VAL A 689 -35.18 19.57 -21.29
C VAL A 689 -35.81 18.62 -22.30
N LEU A 690 -37.12 18.37 -22.19
CA LEU A 690 -37.87 17.54 -23.12
C LEU A 690 -37.78 18.09 -24.55
N ASN A 691 -38.00 19.39 -24.72
CA ASN A 691 -37.96 20.03 -26.04
C ASN A 691 -36.57 20.00 -26.67
N ILE A 692 -35.52 20.32 -25.90
CA ILE A 692 -34.13 20.25 -26.39
C ILE A 692 -33.79 18.82 -26.83
N CYS A 693 -34.09 17.81 -26.00
CA CYS A 693 -33.84 16.42 -26.35
C CYS A 693 -34.60 16.01 -27.61
N ARG A 694 -35.87 16.44 -27.75
CA ARG A 694 -36.68 16.18 -28.94
C ARG A 694 -36.04 16.78 -30.20
N TRP A 695 -35.59 18.03 -30.14
CA TRP A 695 -34.95 18.69 -31.28
C TRP A 695 -33.69 17.97 -31.73
N VAL A 696 -32.85 17.53 -30.79
CA VAL A 696 -31.63 16.76 -31.08
C VAL A 696 -32.00 15.39 -31.66
N ARG A 697 -32.90 14.64 -31.03
CA ARG A 697 -33.30 13.30 -31.48
C ARG A 697 -33.88 13.29 -32.90
N GLU A 698 -34.68 14.29 -33.25
CA GLU A 698 -35.26 14.45 -34.59
C GLU A 698 -34.20 14.65 -35.69
N ASN A 699 -32.96 15.02 -35.33
CA ASN A 699 -31.97 15.53 -36.28
C ASN A 699 -30.59 14.86 -36.22
N VAL A 700 -30.29 14.13 -35.15
CA VAL A 700 -29.04 13.39 -34.92
C VAL A 700 -29.39 11.91 -34.80
N LYS A 701 -28.55 11.01 -35.33
CA LYS A 701 -28.74 9.54 -35.31
C LYS A 701 -27.91 8.85 -34.22
N ILE A 702 -26.69 9.32 -33.96
CA ILE A 702 -25.85 8.80 -32.88
C ILE A 702 -26.55 8.96 -31.51
N PRO A 703 -26.21 8.12 -30.51
CA PRO A 703 -26.75 8.26 -29.17
C PRO A 703 -26.45 9.62 -28.54
N PHE A 704 -27.35 10.12 -27.69
CA PHE A 704 -27.05 11.29 -26.87
C PHE A 704 -27.56 11.20 -25.44
N PHE A 705 -26.82 11.87 -24.56
CA PHE A 705 -27.06 11.89 -23.11
C PHE A 705 -27.33 13.31 -22.64
N ALA A 706 -28.42 13.53 -21.90
CA ALA A 706 -28.64 14.82 -21.24
C ALA A 706 -27.86 14.88 -19.93
N LYS A 707 -26.92 15.82 -19.79
CA LYS A 707 -26.19 16.03 -18.52
C LYS A 707 -27.04 16.84 -17.57
N LEU A 708 -27.35 16.26 -16.41
CA LEU A 708 -28.30 16.78 -15.44
C LEU A 708 -27.61 17.55 -14.30
N THR A 709 -28.31 18.55 -13.79
CA THR A 709 -27.85 19.38 -12.67
C THR A 709 -28.38 18.79 -11.37
N PRO A 710 -27.56 18.68 -10.31
CA PRO A 710 -28.07 18.27 -9.01
C PRO A 710 -28.85 19.41 -8.31
N ASN A 711 -28.84 20.63 -8.88
CA ASN A 711 -29.44 21.83 -8.30
C ASN A 711 -30.94 21.93 -8.65
N VAL A 712 -31.68 20.86 -8.42
CA VAL A 712 -33.13 20.74 -8.67
C VAL A 712 -33.80 20.00 -7.52
N THR A 713 -35.09 20.27 -7.31
CA THR A 713 -35.89 19.56 -6.31
C THR A 713 -36.04 18.07 -6.67
N SER A 714 -36.40 17.77 -7.92
CA SER A 714 -36.60 16.41 -8.42
C SER A 714 -35.77 16.16 -9.67
N ILE A 715 -34.60 15.53 -9.50
CA ILE A 715 -33.76 15.16 -10.65
C ILE A 715 -34.39 14.06 -11.50
N VAL A 716 -35.26 13.24 -10.91
CA VAL A 716 -36.01 12.19 -11.58
C VAL A 716 -36.98 12.76 -12.61
N GLU A 717 -37.64 13.87 -12.33
CA GLU A 717 -38.52 14.55 -13.30
C GLU A 717 -37.75 15.05 -14.52
N ILE A 718 -36.57 15.62 -14.29
CA ILE A 718 -35.69 16.07 -15.38
C ILE A 718 -35.19 14.88 -16.20
N ALA A 719 -34.77 13.78 -15.56
CA ALA A 719 -34.35 12.57 -16.26
C ALA A 719 -35.49 11.96 -17.09
N ARG A 720 -36.72 11.96 -16.55
CA ARG A 720 -37.93 11.49 -17.27
C ARG A 720 -38.24 12.39 -18.45
N ALA A 721 -38.12 13.71 -18.31
CA ALA A 721 -38.27 14.64 -19.42
C ALA A 721 -37.24 14.41 -20.52
N ALA A 722 -35.96 14.18 -20.18
CA ALA A 722 -34.92 13.85 -21.14
C ALA A 722 -35.24 12.55 -21.90
N LYS A 723 -35.62 11.48 -21.17
CA LYS A 723 -36.06 10.21 -21.76
C LYS A 723 -37.27 10.39 -22.70
N ASN A 724 -38.28 11.14 -22.27
CA ASN A 724 -39.48 11.42 -23.07
C ASN A 724 -39.19 12.28 -24.30
N GLY A 725 -38.15 13.11 -24.25
CA GLY A 725 -37.63 13.85 -25.40
C GLY A 725 -36.77 12.99 -26.34
N GLY A 726 -36.51 11.73 -26.00
CA GLY A 726 -35.76 10.79 -26.84
C GLY A 726 -34.26 10.72 -26.56
N ALA A 727 -33.78 11.21 -25.40
CA ALA A 727 -32.41 10.94 -24.99
C ALA A 727 -32.20 9.43 -24.78
N ASP A 728 -31.03 8.93 -25.18
CA ASP A 728 -30.66 7.51 -25.03
C ASP A 728 -30.19 7.19 -23.61
N GLY A 729 -29.90 8.21 -22.81
CA GLY A 729 -29.53 8.13 -21.41
C GLY A 729 -29.32 9.51 -20.79
N VAL A 730 -28.78 9.53 -19.58
CA VAL A 730 -28.44 10.78 -18.86
C VAL A 730 -27.07 10.71 -18.23
N THR A 731 -26.41 11.87 -18.10
CA THR A 731 -25.21 12.01 -17.27
C THR A 731 -25.61 12.61 -15.92
N ALA A 732 -25.37 11.89 -14.81
CA ALA A 732 -25.75 12.27 -13.46
C ALA A 732 -24.53 12.31 -12.52
N THR A 733 -24.03 13.47 -12.08
CA THR A 733 -24.55 14.83 -12.30
C THR A 733 -23.43 15.84 -12.60
N ASN A 734 -23.82 17.07 -12.96
CA ASN A 734 -22.93 18.22 -12.96
C ASN A 734 -22.60 18.67 -11.51
N THR A 735 -21.84 19.74 -11.38
CA THR A 735 -21.43 20.34 -10.10
C THR A 735 -22.59 20.87 -9.25
N VAL A 736 -22.38 20.88 -7.93
CA VAL A 736 -23.32 21.46 -6.96
C VAL A 736 -23.02 22.95 -6.80
N SER A 737 -24.03 23.82 -6.90
CA SER A 737 -23.84 25.27 -6.76
C SER A 737 -23.42 25.62 -5.33
N GLY A 738 -22.44 26.51 -5.17
CA GLY A 738 -21.98 26.94 -3.85
C GLY A 738 -21.01 28.11 -3.85
N LEU A 739 -20.59 28.48 -2.63
CA LEU A 739 -19.55 29.47 -2.35
C LEU A 739 -18.53 28.84 -1.39
N MET A 740 -17.26 28.75 -1.79
CA MET A 740 -16.29 27.92 -1.06
C MET A 740 -15.80 28.53 0.24
N GLY A 741 -15.72 29.86 0.31
CA GLY A 741 -15.31 30.53 1.53
C GLY A 741 -15.21 32.03 1.39
N ILE A 742 -15.34 32.69 2.55
CA ILE A 742 -15.14 34.12 2.75
C ILE A 742 -14.02 34.26 3.79
N LYS A 743 -13.03 35.10 3.51
CA LYS A 743 -11.90 35.38 4.39
C LYS A 743 -12.35 36.27 5.56
N GLY A 744 -11.53 36.37 6.60
CA GLY A 744 -11.75 37.31 7.71
C GLY A 744 -11.79 38.79 7.27
N SER A 745 -11.22 39.11 6.09
CA SER A 745 -11.30 40.42 5.44
C SER A 745 -12.62 40.65 4.65
N SER A 746 -13.59 39.75 4.76
CA SER A 746 -14.86 39.75 4.01
C SER A 746 -14.73 39.52 2.49
N SER A 747 -13.52 39.29 1.96
CA SER A 747 -13.33 38.93 0.55
C SER A 747 -13.50 37.43 0.33
N ALA A 748 -14.12 37.04 -0.79
CA ALA A 748 -14.32 35.65 -1.14
C ALA A 748 -13.05 35.00 -1.73
N TRP A 749 -13.08 33.68 -1.91
CA TRP A 749 -12.09 32.97 -2.72
C TRP A 749 -12.78 31.92 -3.62
N PRO A 750 -12.68 32.04 -4.96
CA PRO A 750 -11.85 32.99 -5.74
C PRO A 750 -12.37 34.43 -5.68
N ALA A 751 -11.44 35.39 -5.83
CA ALA A 751 -11.71 36.82 -5.92
C ALA A 751 -11.11 37.38 -7.22
N VAL A 752 -11.94 38.01 -8.05
CA VAL A 752 -11.63 38.48 -9.41
C VAL A 752 -11.64 40.00 -9.47
N GLY A 753 -10.66 40.58 -10.18
CA GLY A 753 -10.56 42.02 -10.39
C GLY A 753 -10.09 42.80 -9.16
N LYS A 754 -9.98 44.12 -9.30
CA LYS A 754 -9.54 45.03 -8.20
C LYS A 754 -10.55 45.06 -7.06
N GLU A 755 -11.81 44.92 -7.40
CA GLU A 755 -12.96 44.91 -6.49
C GLU A 755 -13.12 43.55 -5.78
N GLN A 756 -12.25 42.56 -6.07
CA GLN A 756 -12.25 41.24 -5.44
C GLN A 756 -13.61 40.53 -5.50
N ARG A 757 -14.32 40.67 -6.62
CA ARG A 757 -15.67 40.13 -6.81
C ARG A 757 -15.64 38.61 -6.98
N THR A 758 -16.76 37.97 -6.71
CA THR A 758 -16.97 36.55 -6.99
C THR A 758 -18.39 36.30 -7.45
N THR A 759 -18.68 35.08 -7.88
CA THR A 759 -20.03 34.56 -8.13
C THR A 759 -20.12 33.14 -7.57
N TYR A 760 -21.34 32.59 -7.50
CA TYR A 760 -21.50 31.18 -7.12
C TYR A 760 -20.82 30.28 -8.15
N GLY A 761 -20.07 29.31 -7.67
CA GLY A 761 -19.36 28.33 -8.49
C GLY A 761 -19.93 26.94 -8.37
N GLY A 762 -19.39 26.03 -9.18
CA GLY A 762 -19.68 24.61 -9.11
C GLY A 762 -18.69 23.86 -8.21
N VAL A 763 -19.20 23.26 -7.14
CA VAL A 763 -18.47 22.32 -6.27
C VAL A 763 -18.41 20.94 -6.95
N SER A 764 -17.21 20.36 -6.96
CA SER A 764 -16.90 19.04 -7.51
C SER A 764 -16.07 18.21 -6.52
N GLY A 765 -15.80 16.94 -6.82
CA GLY A 765 -14.99 16.04 -6.00
C GLY A 765 -15.81 15.27 -4.96
N ASN A 766 -15.11 14.61 -4.04
CA ASN A 766 -15.72 13.65 -3.12
C ASN A 766 -16.78 14.25 -2.20
N ALA A 767 -16.69 15.55 -1.89
CA ALA A 767 -17.70 16.25 -1.10
C ALA A 767 -19.10 16.20 -1.73
N ILE A 768 -19.23 16.02 -3.05
CA ILE A 768 -20.52 15.92 -3.73
C ILE A 768 -20.92 14.47 -4.05
N ARG A 769 -20.08 13.47 -3.75
CA ARG A 769 -20.36 12.05 -4.02
C ARG A 769 -21.70 11.59 -3.43
N PRO A 770 -22.07 11.92 -2.18
CA PRO A 770 -23.36 11.49 -1.64
C PRO A 770 -24.56 12.03 -2.43
N ILE A 771 -24.45 13.25 -2.96
CA ILE A 771 -25.50 13.88 -3.79
C ILE A 771 -25.60 13.16 -5.14
N ALA A 772 -24.46 12.86 -5.75
CA ALA A 772 -24.41 12.17 -7.03
C ALA A 772 -24.85 10.70 -6.93
N LEU A 773 -24.45 9.95 -5.88
CA LEU A 773 -24.94 8.58 -5.62
C LEU A 773 -26.46 8.56 -5.46
N ARG A 774 -27.03 9.49 -4.68
CA ARG A 774 -28.49 9.64 -4.55
C ARG A 774 -29.15 9.90 -5.91
N ALA A 775 -28.58 10.78 -6.71
CA ALA A 775 -29.13 11.10 -8.03
C ALA A 775 -29.15 9.88 -8.95
N VAL A 776 -28.03 9.16 -9.02
CA VAL A 776 -27.88 7.95 -9.85
C VAL A 776 -28.88 6.88 -9.41
N SER A 777 -28.93 6.53 -8.12
CA SER A 777 -29.83 5.47 -7.63
C SER A 777 -31.30 5.84 -7.75
N ALA A 778 -31.68 7.10 -7.49
CA ALA A 778 -33.06 7.56 -7.66
C ALA A 778 -33.52 7.52 -9.12
N ILE A 779 -32.65 7.91 -10.06
CA ILE A 779 -32.95 7.82 -11.50
C ILE A 779 -33.07 6.35 -11.92
N ALA A 780 -32.13 5.50 -11.50
CA ALA A 780 -32.14 4.07 -11.85
C ALA A 780 -33.40 3.35 -11.33
N ASN A 781 -33.82 3.63 -10.10
CA ASN A 781 -35.07 3.10 -9.54
C ASN A 781 -36.31 3.61 -10.29
N ALA A 782 -36.35 4.90 -10.64
CA ALA A 782 -37.52 5.50 -11.28
C ALA A 782 -37.63 5.20 -12.78
N LEU A 783 -36.50 4.90 -13.44
CA LEU A 783 -36.39 4.63 -14.88
C LEU A 783 -35.52 3.37 -15.13
N PRO A 784 -35.97 2.17 -14.75
CA PRO A 784 -35.17 0.95 -14.91
C PRO A 784 -34.69 0.74 -16.35
N GLY A 785 -33.41 0.36 -16.48
CA GLY A 785 -32.76 0.12 -17.77
C GLY A 785 -32.43 1.39 -18.57
N PHE A 786 -32.75 2.59 -18.07
CA PHE A 786 -32.34 3.84 -18.71
C PHE A 786 -30.86 4.12 -18.43
N PRO A 787 -29.98 4.18 -19.45
CA PRO A 787 -28.54 4.35 -19.25
C PRO A 787 -28.16 5.62 -18.47
N ILE A 788 -27.26 5.45 -17.50
CA ILE A 788 -26.74 6.55 -16.67
C ILE A 788 -25.21 6.58 -16.77
N LEU A 789 -24.66 7.73 -17.15
CA LEU A 789 -23.23 8.02 -17.03
C LEU A 789 -23.02 8.79 -15.71
N ALA A 790 -22.39 8.16 -14.72
CA ALA A 790 -22.19 8.77 -13.42
C ALA A 790 -21.04 9.77 -13.41
N THR A 791 -21.18 10.87 -12.67
CA THR A 791 -20.10 11.81 -12.34
C THR A 791 -20.37 12.45 -10.98
N GLY A 792 -19.32 12.56 -10.16
CA GLY A 792 -19.38 13.25 -8.87
C GLY A 792 -18.52 12.57 -7.82
N GLY A 793 -17.24 12.92 -7.74
CA GLY A 793 -16.36 12.36 -6.69
C GLY A 793 -16.03 10.89 -6.86
N ILE A 794 -15.98 10.39 -8.11
CA ILE A 794 -15.37 9.10 -8.45
C ILE A 794 -13.86 9.29 -8.47
N ASP A 795 -13.16 8.58 -7.59
CA ASP A 795 -11.71 8.72 -7.39
C ASP A 795 -10.96 7.40 -7.21
N SER A 796 -11.66 6.26 -7.23
CA SER A 796 -11.09 4.91 -7.16
C SER A 796 -11.97 3.88 -7.86
N ALA A 797 -11.45 2.67 -8.04
CA ALA A 797 -12.23 1.52 -8.51
C ALA A 797 -13.36 1.14 -7.54
N ASP A 798 -13.10 1.18 -6.23
CA ASP A 798 -14.09 0.90 -5.17
C ASP A 798 -15.29 1.85 -5.29
N VAL A 799 -15.03 3.15 -5.42
CA VAL A 799 -16.07 4.16 -5.61
C VAL A 799 -16.75 4.01 -6.97
N GLY A 800 -16.00 3.66 -8.02
CA GLY A 800 -16.55 3.33 -9.32
C GLY A 800 -17.58 2.20 -9.24
N LEU A 801 -17.25 1.12 -8.52
CA LEU A 801 -18.14 -0.02 -8.30
C LEU A 801 -19.40 0.39 -7.51
N GLN A 802 -19.30 1.30 -6.54
CA GLN A 802 -20.48 1.85 -5.84
C GLN A 802 -21.47 2.52 -6.82
N TYR A 803 -20.97 3.25 -7.82
CA TYR A 803 -21.82 3.86 -8.84
C TYR A 803 -22.43 2.82 -9.79
N LEU A 804 -21.68 1.78 -10.17
CA LEU A 804 -22.21 0.66 -10.95
C LEU A 804 -23.34 -0.04 -10.17
N HIS A 805 -23.10 -0.41 -8.91
CA HIS A 805 -24.11 -0.96 -8.00
C HIS A 805 -25.33 -0.03 -7.83
N GLY A 806 -25.11 1.29 -7.87
CA GLY A 806 -26.15 2.31 -7.85
C GLY A 806 -26.94 2.47 -9.15
N GLY A 807 -26.58 1.78 -10.23
CA GLY A 807 -27.30 1.76 -11.50
C GLY A 807 -26.62 2.52 -12.65
N ALA A 808 -25.40 3.02 -12.46
CA ALA A 808 -24.63 3.64 -13.56
C ALA A 808 -24.06 2.59 -14.51
N ALA A 809 -23.96 2.95 -15.80
CA ALA A 809 -23.35 2.11 -16.83
C ALA A 809 -21.92 2.53 -17.20
N ALA A 810 -21.57 3.81 -16.99
CA ALA A 810 -20.21 4.34 -17.15
C ALA A 810 -19.89 5.42 -16.11
N LEU A 811 -18.61 5.73 -15.96
CA LEU A 811 -18.04 6.48 -14.85
C LEU A 811 -17.16 7.62 -15.39
N GLN A 812 -17.65 8.86 -15.31
CA GLN A 812 -16.93 10.07 -15.69
C GLN A 812 -16.12 10.65 -14.51
N VAL A 813 -14.85 10.96 -14.75
CA VAL A 813 -13.90 11.44 -13.74
C VAL A 813 -13.36 12.84 -14.09
N CYS A 814 -13.24 13.70 -13.08
CA CYS A 814 -12.62 15.03 -13.20
C CYS A 814 -11.68 15.33 -12.02
N SER A 815 -12.25 15.53 -10.83
CA SER A 815 -11.51 16.05 -9.67
C SER A 815 -10.38 15.15 -9.20
N ALA A 816 -10.50 13.83 -9.38
CA ALA A 816 -9.41 12.90 -9.08
C ALA A 816 -8.19 13.13 -9.99
N VAL A 817 -8.42 13.35 -11.29
CA VAL A 817 -7.36 13.72 -12.24
C VAL A 817 -6.81 15.11 -11.94
N GLN A 818 -7.63 16.07 -11.48
CA GLN A 818 -7.12 17.38 -11.03
C GLN A 818 -6.25 17.29 -9.77
N ASN A 819 -6.56 16.36 -8.87
CA ASN A 819 -5.73 16.05 -7.70
C ASN A 819 -4.44 15.31 -8.08
N GLN A 820 -4.38 14.72 -9.28
CA GLN A 820 -3.31 13.82 -9.71
C GLN A 820 -3.02 14.00 -11.22
N ASP A 821 -3.20 12.95 -12.02
CA ASP A 821 -2.88 12.90 -13.44
C ASP A 821 -3.58 11.71 -14.13
N PHE A 822 -3.33 11.52 -15.42
CA PHE A 822 -4.01 10.51 -16.24
C PHE A 822 -3.64 9.06 -15.90
N THR A 823 -2.54 8.80 -15.17
CA THR A 823 -2.13 7.41 -14.87
C THR A 823 -3.03 6.72 -13.85
N LEU A 824 -3.93 7.47 -13.20
CA LEU A 824 -4.99 6.92 -12.35
C LEU A 824 -5.82 5.82 -13.02
N ILE A 825 -5.91 5.81 -14.35
CA ILE A 825 -6.64 4.77 -15.05
C ILE A 825 -6.04 3.38 -14.81
N GLU A 826 -4.71 3.21 -14.73
CA GLU A 826 -4.11 1.90 -14.45
C GLU A 826 -4.55 1.38 -13.07
N ASP A 827 -4.64 2.27 -12.09
CA ASP A 827 -5.20 1.98 -10.77
C ASP A 827 -6.68 1.59 -10.83
N TYR A 828 -7.50 2.35 -11.58
CA TYR A 828 -8.94 2.08 -11.66
C TYR A 828 -9.26 0.76 -12.34
N LEU A 829 -8.50 0.42 -13.39
CA LEU A 829 -8.67 -0.85 -14.11
C LEU A 829 -8.23 -2.03 -13.24
N THR A 830 -7.02 -1.99 -12.68
CA THR A 830 -6.55 -3.09 -11.82
C THR A 830 -7.41 -3.27 -10.58
N GLY A 831 -7.86 -2.16 -9.97
CA GLY A 831 -8.76 -2.19 -8.82
C GLY A 831 -10.11 -2.81 -9.15
N LEU A 832 -10.72 -2.43 -10.27
CA LEU A 832 -12.05 -2.94 -10.64
C LEU A 832 -11.98 -4.41 -11.05
N LYS A 833 -10.94 -4.80 -11.80
CA LYS A 833 -10.68 -6.22 -12.12
C LYS A 833 -10.58 -7.06 -10.84
N THR A 834 -9.87 -6.55 -9.84
CA THR A 834 -9.69 -7.25 -8.56
C THR A 834 -11.02 -7.41 -7.84
N LEU A 835 -11.80 -6.34 -7.70
CA LEU A 835 -13.09 -6.39 -7.00
C LEU A 835 -14.02 -7.45 -7.61
N LEU A 836 -14.14 -7.48 -8.95
CA LEU A 836 -14.93 -8.49 -9.65
C LEU A 836 -14.34 -9.90 -9.50
N TYR A 837 -13.01 -10.03 -9.57
CA TYR A 837 -12.33 -11.31 -9.42
C TYR A 837 -12.57 -11.93 -8.03
N LEU A 838 -12.45 -11.15 -6.97
CA LEU A 838 -12.62 -11.63 -5.59
C LEU A 838 -14.07 -12.08 -5.31
N GLU A 839 -15.08 -11.42 -5.89
CA GLU A 839 -16.49 -11.85 -5.78
C GLU A 839 -16.75 -13.27 -6.30
N SER A 840 -15.89 -13.78 -7.18
CA SER A 840 -16.02 -15.13 -7.73
C SER A 840 -15.62 -16.25 -6.76
N MET A 841 -15.13 -15.92 -5.55
CA MET A 841 -14.59 -16.88 -4.59
C MET A 841 -15.21 -16.75 -3.20
N ASP A 842 -15.57 -17.88 -2.60
CA ASP A 842 -16.14 -17.91 -1.24
C ASP A 842 -15.13 -17.49 -0.16
N ALA A 843 -13.82 -17.63 -0.42
CA ALA A 843 -12.77 -17.26 0.53
C ALA A 843 -12.76 -15.76 0.91
N PHE A 844 -13.43 -14.93 0.11
CA PHE A 844 -13.49 -13.48 0.31
C PHE A 844 -14.88 -12.97 0.72
N GLU A 845 -15.82 -13.86 1.06
CA GLU A 845 -17.18 -13.47 1.47
C GLU A 845 -17.20 -12.46 2.65
N HIS A 846 -16.20 -12.53 3.53
CA HIS A 846 -16.07 -11.64 4.70
C HIS A 846 -15.10 -10.48 4.48
N TRP A 847 -14.50 -10.34 3.30
CA TRP A 847 -13.70 -9.18 2.94
C TRP A 847 -14.61 -8.05 2.46
N ASP A 848 -14.21 -6.80 2.75
CA ASP A 848 -14.87 -5.62 2.18
C ASP A 848 -14.08 -5.17 0.95
N GLY A 849 -14.48 -5.70 -0.22
CA GLY A 849 -13.73 -5.54 -1.45
C GLY A 849 -12.34 -6.15 -1.35
N GLN A 850 -11.30 -5.31 -1.35
CA GLN A 850 -9.91 -5.75 -1.18
C GLN A 850 -9.43 -5.71 0.29
N SER A 851 -10.24 -5.21 1.22
CA SER A 851 -9.89 -5.11 2.64
C SER A 851 -10.12 -6.44 3.37
N PRO A 852 -9.07 -7.10 3.91
CA PRO A 852 -9.25 -8.28 4.74
C PRO A 852 -10.01 -7.94 6.03
N PRO A 853 -10.70 -8.91 6.66
CA PRO A 853 -11.31 -8.72 7.96
C PRO A 853 -10.30 -8.14 8.96
N THR A 854 -10.63 -7.00 9.58
CA THR A 854 -9.71 -6.34 10.50
C THR A 854 -9.41 -7.23 11.70
N ALA A 855 -8.16 -7.69 11.79
CA ALA A 855 -7.67 -8.45 12.93
C ALA A 855 -7.48 -7.54 14.16
N ARG A 856 -7.59 -8.12 15.36
CA ARG A 856 -7.23 -7.43 16.60
C ARG A 856 -5.77 -7.01 16.56
N HIS A 857 -5.52 -5.71 16.57
CA HIS A 857 -4.17 -5.18 16.43
C HIS A 857 -3.89 -4.02 17.38
N GLN A 858 -2.62 -3.82 17.73
CA GLN A 858 -2.09 -2.58 18.30
C GLN A 858 -0.95 -2.09 17.41
N LYS A 859 -1.05 -0.85 16.93
CA LYS A 859 -0.12 -0.28 15.93
C LYS A 859 0.04 -1.16 14.67
N GLY A 860 -1.01 -1.88 14.28
CA GLY A 860 -1.01 -2.80 13.13
C GLY A 860 -0.33 -4.14 13.34
N LYS A 861 0.25 -4.38 14.51
CA LYS A 861 0.74 -5.70 14.90
C LYS A 861 -0.36 -6.47 15.58
N MET A 862 -0.50 -7.75 15.24
CA MET A 862 -1.53 -8.62 15.82
C MET A 862 -1.38 -8.68 17.34
N VAL A 863 -2.50 -8.59 18.07
CA VAL A 863 -2.51 -8.77 19.51
C VAL A 863 -2.28 -10.26 19.82
N PRO A 864 -1.27 -10.62 20.64
CA PRO A 864 -1.03 -12.01 21.01
C PRO A 864 -2.27 -12.64 21.64
N LYS A 865 -2.68 -13.81 21.16
CA LYS A 865 -3.83 -14.58 21.70
C LYS A 865 -3.45 -15.31 23.00
N VAL A 866 -2.95 -14.58 23.99
CA VAL A 866 -2.53 -15.12 25.29
C VAL A 866 -3.67 -14.96 26.29
N ALA A 867 -4.17 -16.05 26.85
CA ALA A 867 -5.31 -16.06 27.79
C ALA A 867 -5.07 -15.20 29.05
N ASP A 868 -3.81 -15.07 29.47
CA ASP A 868 -3.42 -14.21 30.59
C ASP A 868 -3.33 -12.72 30.22
N ILE A 869 -3.52 -12.34 28.96
CA ILE A 869 -3.52 -10.94 28.50
C ILE A 869 -4.92 -10.54 28.04
N VAL A 870 -5.51 -11.32 27.13
CA VAL A 870 -6.80 -11.01 26.50
C VAL A 870 -7.92 -11.06 27.52
N GLY A 871 -8.71 -9.99 27.60
CA GLY A 871 -9.86 -9.90 28.52
C GLY A 871 -9.48 -9.67 29.98
N LYS A 872 -8.23 -9.26 30.27
CA LYS A 872 -7.77 -8.90 31.62
C LYS A 872 -7.80 -7.40 31.90
N HIS A 873 -8.44 -6.62 31.02
CA HIS A 873 -8.56 -5.15 31.13
C HIS A 873 -7.20 -4.44 31.29
N LEU A 874 -6.19 -4.90 30.55
CA LEU A 874 -4.82 -4.36 30.60
C LEU A 874 -4.58 -3.44 29.39
N PRO A 875 -4.81 -2.12 29.49
CA PRO A 875 -4.51 -1.21 28.39
C PRO A 875 -3.01 -1.07 28.13
N SER A 876 -2.62 -0.62 26.94
CA SER A 876 -1.22 -0.50 26.53
C SER A 876 -0.53 0.78 27.04
N PHE A 877 -0.59 1.03 28.36
CA PHE A 877 0.18 2.09 29.03
C PHE A 877 0.47 1.77 30.50
N GLY A 878 1.45 2.47 31.08
CA GLY A 878 1.68 2.50 32.52
C GLY A 878 1.99 1.13 33.16
N PRO A 879 1.49 0.87 34.39
CA PRO A 879 1.69 -0.42 35.05
C PRO A 879 1.03 -1.58 34.28
N TYR A 880 -0.06 -1.32 33.56
CA TYR A 880 -0.75 -2.33 32.78
C TYR A 880 0.09 -2.83 31.61
N GLN A 881 0.79 -1.93 30.91
CA GLN A 881 1.74 -2.32 29.85
C GLN A 881 2.91 -3.14 30.40
N GLN A 882 3.43 -2.80 31.58
CA GLN A 882 4.48 -3.59 32.24
C GLN A 882 4.00 -5.00 32.54
N GLU A 883 2.77 -5.14 33.03
CA GLU A 883 2.15 -6.43 33.29
C GLU A 883 1.92 -7.23 32.00
N ARG A 884 1.48 -6.58 30.89
CA ARG A 884 1.38 -7.24 29.58
C ARG A 884 2.73 -7.79 29.11
N ILE A 885 3.79 -6.98 29.22
CA ILE A 885 5.16 -7.39 28.83
C ILE A 885 5.60 -8.58 29.68
N ARG A 886 5.40 -8.54 31.00
CA ARG A 886 5.75 -9.64 31.91
C ARG A 886 5.03 -10.94 31.54
N ARG A 887 3.70 -10.88 31.38
CA ARG A 887 2.89 -12.06 31.03
C ARG A 887 3.25 -12.62 29.66
N LEU A 888 3.57 -11.76 28.69
CA LEU A 888 4.02 -12.20 27.38
C LEU A 888 5.39 -12.91 27.46
N ALA A 889 6.35 -12.36 28.22
CA ALA A 889 7.63 -13.03 28.44
C ALA A 889 7.47 -14.38 29.15
N ASP A 890 6.62 -14.45 30.18
CA ASP A 890 6.28 -15.71 30.86
C ASP A 890 5.66 -16.75 29.92
N TYR A 891 4.82 -16.30 28.97
CA TYR A 891 4.25 -17.16 27.94
C TYR A 891 5.32 -17.66 26.96
N LYS A 892 6.15 -16.76 26.41
CA LYS A 892 7.19 -17.11 25.42
C LYS A 892 8.21 -18.10 25.95
N ARG A 893 8.55 -18.07 27.25
CA ARG A 893 9.43 -19.07 27.89
C ARG A 893 8.82 -20.46 28.01
N LYS A 894 7.49 -20.57 28.04
CA LYS A 894 6.78 -21.85 28.20
C LYS A 894 6.45 -22.55 26.89
N VAL A 895 6.44 -21.80 25.79
CA VAL A 895 6.11 -22.33 24.46
C VAL A 895 7.39 -22.61 23.69
N ALA A 896 7.43 -23.70 22.93
CA ALA A 896 8.58 -23.98 22.08
C ALA A 896 8.72 -22.85 21.03
N PRO A 897 9.95 -22.44 20.66
CA PRO A 897 10.18 -21.40 19.67
C PRO A 897 9.38 -21.56 18.36
N LEU A 898 9.26 -22.79 17.87
CA LEU A 898 8.53 -23.15 16.65
C LEU A 898 7.01 -23.33 16.85
N ASP A 899 6.55 -23.52 18.09
CA ASP A 899 5.12 -23.63 18.44
C ASP A 899 4.52 -22.27 18.83
N ALA A 900 5.36 -21.24 18.99
CA ALA A 900 4.98 -19.89 19.40
C ALA A 900 4.50 -19.01 18.23
N THR A 901 4.61 -19.50 17.00
CA THR A 901 4.04 -18.90 15.78
C THR A 901 2.62 -19.45 15.56
N PRO A 902 1.59 -18.59 15.42
CA PRO A 902 0.24 -19.06 15.14
C PRO A 902 0.20 -19.76 13.77
N ASP A 903 -0.29 -21.01 13.76
CA ASP A 903 -0.89 -21.67 12.58
C ASP A 903 0.03 -21.74 11.33
N GLN A 904 1.24 -22.29 11.50
CA GLN A 904 2.19 -22.52 10.39
C GLN A 904 2.47 -24.03 10.21
N SER A 905 1.43 -24.85 10.16
CA SER A 905 1.59 -26.24 9.72
C SER A 905 1.92 -26.26 8.22
N GLU A 906 2.94 -27.04 7.88
CA GLU A 906 3.38 -27.36 6.52
C GLU A 906 2.23 -27.99 5.73
N GLU A 907 1.52 -27.18 4.96
CA GLU A 907 0.67 -27.66 3.86
C GLU A 907 1.08 -26.90 2.60
N GLU A 908 1.05 -27.60 1.46
CA GLU A 908 1.19 -27.01 0.13
C GLU A 908 0.43 -25.68 0.03
N ARG A 909 1.04 -24.66 -0.59
CA ARG A 909 0.43 -23.33 -0.77
C ARG A 909 -0.96 -23.48 -1.38
N SER A 910 -2.00 -23.43 -0.54
CA SER A 910 -3.40 -23.52 -0.98
C SER A 910 -3.78 -22.22 -1.68
N LEU A 911 -3.85 -22.26 -3.01
CA LEU A 911 -4.30 -21.14 -3.83
C LEU A 911 -5.82 -21.05 -3.84
N ASN A 912 -6.34 -19.82 -3.77
CA ASN A 912 -7.77 -19.59 -3.98
C ASN A 912 -8.08 -19.62 -5.48
N GLN A 913 -9.15 -20.30 -5.86
CA GLN A 913 -9.61 -20.41 -7.24
C GLN A 913 -11.05 -19.90 -7.39
N PRO A 914 -11.42 -19.30 -8.55
CA PRO A 914 -12.81 -18.95 -8.85
C PRO A 914 -13.71 -20.19 -8.75
N LYS A 915 -14.75 -20.11 -7.92
CA LYS A 915 -15.80 -21.14 -7.83
C LYS A 915 -17.07 -20.73 -8.56
N LYS A 916 -17.20 -19.44 -8.86
CA LYS A 916 -18.30 -18.82 -9.60
C LYS A 916 -17.72 -18.15 -10.85
N THR A 917 -18.57 -17.86 -11.82
CA THR A 917 -18.18 -17.01 -12.95
C THR A 917 -17.84 -15.61 -12.44
N ILE A 918 -16.75 -15.04 -12.91
CA ILE A 918 -16.35 -13.66 -12.58
C ILE A 918 -17.43 -12.72 -13.14
N PRO A 919 -18.05 -11.86 -12.31
CA PRO A 919 -19.09 -10.95 -12.78
C PRO A 919 -18.58 -9.98 -13.85
N THR A 920 -19.39 -9.79 -14.89
CA THR A 920 -19.20 -8.73 -15.87
C THR A 920 -19.70 -7.39 -15.33
N ILE A 921 -19.28 -6.28 -15.96
CA ILE A 921 -19.81 -4.95 -15.63
C ILE A 921 -21.34 -4.94 -15.69
N ARG A 922 -21.93 -5.55 -16.72
CA ARG A 922 -23.39 -5.58 -16.88
C ARG A 922 -24.11 -6.25 -15.71
N GLU A 923 -23.54 -7.29 -15.14
CA GLU A 923 -24.15 -8.07 -14.06
C GLU A 923 -24.08 -7.36 -12.70
N VAL A 924 -23.16 -6.42 -12.51
CA VAL A 924 -23.06 -5.64 -11.26
C VAL A 924 -23.94 -4.38 -11.27
N ILE A 925 -24.36 -3.90 -12.45
CA ILE A 925 -25.17 -2.68 -12.56
C ILE A 925 -26.48 -2.82 -11.78
N GLY A 926 -26.72 -1.90 -10.84
CA GLY A 926 -27.98 -1.80 -10.10
C GLY A 926 -28.16 -2.79 -8.95
N ARG A 927 -27.15 -3.61 -8.60
CA ARG A 927 -27.23 -4.61 -7.52
C ARG A 927 -27.57 -4.06 -6.13
N ALA A 928 -27.42 -2.76 -5.90
CA ALA A 928 -27.75 -2.14 -4.62
C ALA A 928 -29.14 -1.50 -4.57
N LEU A 929 -29.88 -1.48 -5.69
CA LEU A 929 -31.12 -0.71 -5.82
C LEU A 929 -32.27 -1.23 -4.95
N ASP A 930 -32.40 -2.54 -4.82
CA ASP A 930 -33.39 -3.23 -3.99
C ASP A 930 -33.22 -2.95 -2.49
N ARG A 931 -32.00 -2.57 -2.08
CA ARG A 931 -31.66 -2.18 -0.70
C ARG A 931 -31.94 -0.70 -0.41
N ILE A 932 -32.37 0.08 -1.40
CA ILE A 932 -32.62 1.53 -1.29
C ILE A 932 -34.12 1.78 -1.40
N GLY A 933 -34.77 1.93 -0.24
CA GLY A 933 -36.21 2.18 -0.13
C GLY A 933 -36.57 3.47 0.61
N THR A 934 -37.84 3.56 0.99
CA THR A 934 -38.35 4.59 1.90
C THR A 934 -37.98 4.24 3.35
N TYR A 935 -38.13 5.21 4.27
CA TYR A 935 -37.94 4.92 5.70
C TYR A 935 -38.92 3.86 6.22
N GLY A 936 -40.13 3.78 5.65
CA GLY A 936 -41.15 2.81 6.05
C GLY A 936 -40.79 1.36 5.72
N ASP A 937 -39.84 1.16 4.79
CA ASP A 937 -39.37 -0.18 4.39
C ASP A 937 -38.29 -0.72 5.35
N LEU A 938 -37.80 0.11 6.30
CA LEU A 938 -36.76 -0.27 7.25
C LEU A 938 -37.36 -0.93 8.50
N ASP A 939 -36.84 -2.11 8.87
CA ASP A 939 -37.29 -2.83 10.05
C ASP A 939 -36.84 -2.12 11.35
N ASN A 940 -37.80 -1.49 12.03
CA ASN A 940 -37.55 -0.80 13.30
C ASN A 940 -37.51 -1.73 14.52
N THR A 941 -37.70 -3.04 14.34
CA THR A 941 -37.63 -4.07 15.39
C THR A 941 -36.26 -4.75 15.45
N GLN A 942 -35.54 -4.83 14.32
CA GLN A 942 -34.17 -5.35 14.22
C GLN A 942 -33.13 -4.30 14.62
N GLN A 943 -33.12 -3.94 15.90
CA GLN A 943 -32.21 -2.95 16.45
C GLN A 943 -30.82 -3.53 16.73
N VAL A 944 -29.81 -2.66 16.70
CA VAL A 944 -28.40 -2.99 17.01
C VAL A 944 -27.91 -2.24 18.25
N VAL A 945 -26.79 -2.67 18.81
CA VAL A 945 -26.03 -1.96 19.86
C VAL A 945 -24.54 -1.95 19.51
N ALA A 946 -23.81 -0.98 20.03
CA ALA A 946 -22.36 -0.91 19.83
C ALA A 946 -21.64 -1.91 20.75
N LEU A 947 -20.60 -2.55 20.23
CA LEU A 947 -19.69 -3.42 20.97
C LEU A 947 -18.25 -2.96 20.73
N ILE A 948 -17.50 -2.69 21.79
CA ILE A 948 -16.11 -2.22 21.72
C ILE A 948 -15.16 -3.39 21.97
N ASP A 949 -14.16 -3.53 21.11
CA ASP A 949 -13.04 -4.44 21.32
C ASP A 949 -11.93 -3.74 22.13
N GLU A 950 -11.80 -4.12 23.41
CA GLU A 950 -10.83 -3.50 24.32
C GLU A 950 -9.38 -3.67 23.87
N GLU A 951 -9.05 -4.76 23.17
CA GLU A 951 -7.67 -5.01 22.72
C GLU A 951 -7.29 -4.12 21.53
N MET A 952 -8.26 -3.56 20.81
CA MET A 952 -8.06 -2.59 19.72
C MET A 952 -8.16 -1.14 20.19
N CYS A 953 -8.74 -0.92 21.37
CA CYS A 953 -8.94 0.41 21.93
C CYS A 953 -7.61 1.13 22.19
N ILE A 954 -7.57 2.43 21.86
CA ILE A 954 -6.43 3.31 22.17
C ILE A 954 -6.76 4.33 23.27
N ASN A 955 -7.85 4.11 24.00
CA ASN A 955 -8.19 4.82 25.24
C ASN A 955 -8.46 6.33 25.08
N CYS A 956 -8.90 6.77 23.89
CA CYS A 956 -9.10 8.20 23.61
C CYS A 956 -10.38 8.81 24.19
N GLY A 957 -11.35 7.99 24.60
CA GLY A 957 -12.64 8.47 25.13
C GLY A 957 -13.56 9.16 24.12
N LYS A 958 -13.25 9.16 22.80
CA LYS A 958 -14.11 9.82 21.80
C LYS A 958 -15.51 9.23 21.72
N CYS A 959 -15.64 7.91 21.80
CA CYS A 959 -16.94 7.24 21.86
C CYS A 959 -17.76 7.71 23.06
N TYR A 960 -17.14 7.79 24.24
CA TYR A 960 -17.72 8.31 25.48
C TYR A 960 -18.20 9.76 25.31
N MET A 961 -17.31 10.68 24.92
CA MET A 961 -17.66 12.10 24.72
C MET A 961 -18.80 12.29 23.72
N THR A 962 -18.76 11.58 22.59
CA THR A 962 -19.82 11.69 21.57
C THR A 962 -21.14 11.13 22.06
N CYS A 963 -21.15 10.01 22.78
CA CYS A 963 -22.38 9.47 23.35
C CYS A 963 -22.97 10.36 24.45
N ASN A 964 -22.12 11.09 25.18
CA ASN A 964 -22.56 11.98 26.26
C ASN A 964 -23.21 13.25 25.72
N ASP A 965 -22.52 13.97 24.84
CA ASP A 965 -22.96 15.31 24.43
C ASP A 965 -23.81 15.29 23.14
N ASN A 966 -23.89 14.14 22.45
CA ASN A 966 -24.61 13.99 21.18
C ASN A 966 -25.42 12.68 21.12
N GLY A 967 -25.65 12.03 22.26
CA GLY A 967 -26.28 10.71 22.32
C GLY A 967 -27.10 10.47 23.59
N TYR A 968 -26.86 9.32 24.22
CA TYR A 968 -27.74 8.73 25.23
C TYR A 968 -27.01 8.42 26.55
N GLN A 969 -25.79 8.96 26.75
CA GLN A 969 -25.00 8.74 27.97
C GLN A 969 -24.86 7.24 28.30
N ALA A 970 -24.67 6.40 27.26
CA ALA A 970 -24.75 4.94 27.34
C ALA A 970 -23.37 4.26 27.29
N ILE A 971 -22.31 4.99 27.62
CA ILE A 971 -20.94 4.48 27.64
C ILE A 971 -20.32 4.89 28.97
N THR A 972 -19.82 3.94 29.76
CA THR A 972 -18.96 4.24 30.90
C THR A 972 -17.51 4.36 30.44
N PHE A 973 -16.71 5.16 31.14
CA PHE A 973 -15.29 5.34 30.85
C PHE A 973 -14.49 5.22 32.14
N ASP A 974 -13.68 4.16 32.24
CA ASP A 974 -12.98 3.85 33.48
C ASP A 974 -11.86 4.87 33.79
N PRO A 975 -11.81 5.46 35.00
CA PRO A 975 -10.88 6.54 35.34
C PRO A 975 -9.42 6.11 35.47
N LEU A 976 -9.13 4.80 35.51
CA LEU A 976 -7.77 4.29 35.70
C LEU A 976 -7.21 3.66 34.42
N THR A 977 -8.02 2.86 33.74
CA THR A 977 -7.66 2.13 32.52
C THR A 977 -8.00 2.92 31.26
N HIS A 978 -8.90 3.91 31.36
CA HIS A 978 -9.46 4.62 30.21
C HIS A 978 -10.03 3.64 29.16
N LEU A 979 -10.61 2.52 29.61
CA LEU A 979 -11.35 1.61 28.76
C LEU A 979 -12.84 2.01 28.77
N PRO A 980 -13.46 2.17 27.59
CA PRO A 980 -14.88 2.45 27.48
C PRO A 980 -15.71 1.15 27.48
N HIS A 981 -16.89 1.17 28.10
CA HIS A 981 -17.83 0.05 28.09
C HIS A 981 -19.24 0.53 27.73
N VAL A 982 -19.90 -0.16 26.78
CA VAL A 982 -21.24 0.20 26.31
C VAL A 982 -22.29 -0.42 27.24
N THR A 983 -23.21 0.39 27.76
CA THR A 983 -24.28 -0.06 28.67
C THR A 983 -25.50 -0.56 27.90
N LYS A 984 -26.46 -1.16 28.63
CA LYS A 984 -27.76 -1.61 28.09
C LYS A 984 -28.62 -0.48 27.51
N ASP A 985 -28.32 0.76 27.87
CA ASP A 985 -29.07 1.96 27.45
C ASP A 985 -28.66 2.43 26.04
N CYS A 986 -27.68 1.76 25.43
CA CYS A 986 -27.30 1.99 24.05
C CYS A 986 -28.51 1.83 23.13
N THR A 987 -28.70 2.78 22.22
CA THR A 987 -29.81 2.80 21.25
C THR A 987 -29.42 2.35 19.86
N GLY A 988 -28.14 2.04 19.63
CA GLY A 988 -27.67 1.67 18.29
C GLY A 988 -27.48 2.83 17.32
N CYS A 989 -27.38 4.08 17.78
CA CYS A 989 -27.27 5.26 16.88
C CYS A 989 -25.97 5.34 16.07
N THR A 990 -25.00 4.46 16.32
CA THR A 990 -23.75 4.30 15.55
C THR A 990 -22.74 5.47 15.66
N LEU A 991 -23.09 6.61 16.27
CA LEU A 991 -22.17 7.77 16.37
C LEU A 991 -20.81 7.43 16.99
N CYS A 992 -20.77 6.54 18.00
CA CYS A 992 -19.51 6.12 18.63
C CYS A 992 -18.58 5.37 17.65
N VAL A 993 -19.15 4.54 16.76
CA VAL A 993 -18.40 3.85 15.69
C VAL A 993 -17.84 4.89 14.72
N SER A 994 -18.68 5.82 14.26
CA SER A 994 -18.33 6.82 13.25
C SER A 994 -17.20 7.78 13.66
N VAL A 995 -16.99 7.99 14.96
CA VAL A 995 -15.91 8.86 15.49
C VAL A 995 -14.72 8.09 16.03
N CYS A 996 -14.77 6.75 16.05
CA CYS A 996 -13.68 5.92 16.53
C CYS A 996 -12.48 6.07 15.60
N PRO A 997 -11.28 6.36 16.11
CA PRO A 997 -10.10 6.51 15.26
C PRO A 997 -9.53 5.16 14.80
N ILE A 998 -10.02 4.02 15.30
CA ILE A 998 -9.53 2.68 14.96
C ILE A 998 -10.63 1.94 14.20
N ILE A 999 -10.36 1.59 12.94
CA ILE A 999 -11.25 0.81 12.07
C ILE A 999 -11.66 -0.48 12.81
N ASP A 1000 -12.95 -0.77 12.82
CA ASP A 1000 -13.57 -1.97 13.42
C ASP A 1000 -13.34 -2.23 14.91
N CYS A 1001 -12.72 -1.29 15.64
CA CYS A 1001 -12.61 -1.35 17.10
C CYS A 1001 -13.99 -1.31 17.77
N ILE A 1002 -14.97 -0.66 17.14
CA ILE A 1002 -16.37 -0.68 17.57
C ILE A 1002 -17.20 -1.26 16.43
N LYS A 1003 -17.99 -2.29 16.74
CA LYS A 1003 -18.91 -2.94 15.78
C LYS A 1003 -20.35 -2.75 16.23
N MET A 1004 -21.27 -2.72 15.27
CA MET A 1004 -22.71 -2.81 15.55
C MET A 1004 -23.09 -4.29 15.55
N VAL A 1005 -23.74 -4.74 16.63
CA VAL A 1005 -24.19 -6.13 16.80
C VAL A 1005 -25.68 -6.15 17.13
N ASP A 1006 -26.36 -7.25 16.81
CA ASP A 1006 -27.79 -7.39 17.10
C ASP A 1006 -28.08 -7.16 18.58
N ARG A 1007 -29.11 -6.36 18.86
CA ARG A 1007 -29.59 -6.17 20.23
C ARG A 1007 -30.24 -7.47 20.71
N LYS A 1008 -29.70 -8.03 21.80
CA LYS A 1008 -30.25 -9.25 22.44
C LYS A 1008 -31.36 -8.98 23.46
N THR A 1009 -31.64 -7.71 23.75
CA THR A 1009 -32.71 -7.27 24.64
C THR A 1009 -33.79 -6.53 23.86
N SER A 1010 -35.03 -6.52 24.33
CA SER A 1010 -36.09 -5.74 23.70
C SER A 1010 -35.71 -4.26 23.65
N TYR A 1011 -35.89 -3.62 22.49
CA TYR A 1011 -35.73 -2.18 22.36
C TYR A 1011 -37.01 -1.47 22.79
N VAL A 1012 -36.89 -0.56 23.73
CA VAL A 1012 -37.97 0.33 24.15
C VAL A 1012 -37.50 1.77 23.94
N PRO A 1013 -38.09 2.51 23.00
CA PRO A 1013 -37.72 3.91 22.79
C PRO A 1013 -37.93 4.72 24.07
N ASN A 1014 -36.91 5.46 24.50
CA ASN A 1014 -37.04 6.36 25.64
C ASN A 1014 -37.96 7.55 25.25
N ARG A 1015 -39.14 7.62 25.86
CA ARG A 1015 -40.13 8.66 25.59
C ARG A 1015 -40.00 9.90 26.49
N GLY A 1016 -39.11 9.87 27.49
CA GLY A 1016 -38.93 10.93 28.50
C GLY A 1016 -40.07 11.01 29.52
N VAL A 1017 -41.32 10.89 29.08
CA VAL A 1017 -42.54 10.83 29.91
C VAL A 1017 -43.43 9.66 29.45
N PRO A 1018 -44.29 9.10 30.33
CA PRO A 1018 -45.25 8.08 29.94
C PRO A 1018 -46.19 8.57 28.84
N LEU A 1019 -46.48 7.71 27.86
CA LEU A 1019 -47.53 7.99 26.88
C LEU A 1019 -48.89 7.86 27.57
N ILE A 1020 -49.71 8.91 27.51
CA ILE A 1020 -51.09 8.84 27.97
C ILE A 1020 -51.82 7.91 27.01
N ALA A 1021 -52.41 6.83 27.53
CA ALA A 1021 -53.23 5.93 26.72
C ALA A 1021 -54.34 6.75 26.06
N SER A 1022 -54.39 6.75 24.72
CA SER A 1022 -55.57 7.20 23.98
C SER A 1022 -56.73 6.32 24.46
N SER A 1023 -57.79 6.93 24.98
CA SER A 1023 -59.02 6.21 25.34
C SER A 1023 -59.72 5.69 24.09
#